data_AF-A0A1F9ZEK2-F1
#
_entry.id   AF-A0A1F9ZEK2-F1
#
_cell.length_a   1.000
_cell.length_b   1.000
_cell.length_c   1.000
_cell.angle_alpha   90.00
_cell.angle_beta   90.00
_cell.angle_gamma   90.00
#
_symmetry.space_group_name_H-M   'P 1'
#
loop_
_entity.id
_entity.type
_entity.pdbx_description
1 polymer ?
#
loop_
_entity_poly.entity_id
_entity_poly.type
_entity_poly.pdbx_seq_one_letter_code
_entity_poly.pdbx_strand_id
1 'polypeptide(L)'
;MSRRSDAAPGPSRGRRGLTNGRGPLDVRGPTNALGRVNGTGLTNGRGATNGLTNGLTNGLRGRTNGLTNGLRGRTNGLTNGLTNGLRGRTNGLGGRTNGTGAINGLVNGTFRRGIRRNRFGVITQKDLRFAVAIVVLALLLLGPLLLLLNPPPTTTTAGIVADGDLADWRAAGIPFLNDAVPSSEGDVRFVNYSAFEGGGSLSFAINVAGTVFGSADHFNGFYVFIDRDGDPASGFQVREIGAEYMAVVRGYDTHVTFAALFDLRPGADRLNWSRWEQVDGARAAADGPALEIQLLSDEVNVLPATTFLLHASDYQGNETTSSVHFGLSRRALLVTQNAANPDRVVAASGGAFASLTFRAFGEPSIDVRSVSLTKVRGPGTLASIGSLGVSANNPETLPVPITFTTPGDYVVARLDRAGLQLGDDVPVTIEGPDIVSYLGTAPTDHRTDGYFEDWTQKAVNPRIVVQDRNIDIRNYAANRTGSTAFVYADVEGGRIFTGSASPERVALGAGAAGAQPAPGRPMRRTGEDVFLVYLDVDTSLPAGFQVLGVRADFYIEVRGIYGKVVSRQAYEWMPGGWVASTRTVELAHDRARFEAGLDLTGVATGVMAMSMEATDWASVFDMTDVYNFLSGPGGGGTRGAPVLGPLFPGNAVAVAYLLGSAPSPIDGDCSKSAYTGAGAFSDTGISGKVGIYGLYAYICVDVTGDTSDDGSADEGAVYFDQLNDGGDAPQTDDRRFNATSGSTSIVASMGDGSTWVGCTSPECDSANGAAGAYAGGDQAYEFKIRFADIWGTDSPSDNQEAGFTVRAFDSTGDTTITWGSTAPPTDVAPSTWGNLDIPEFQSLIVPVAVVGVIYLVGRRRRRAADP
;
A
#
# COMPACT_ATOMS: atom_id res chain seq x y z
N MET A 1 49.12 2.32 53.11
CA MET A 1 49.77 3.36 53.96
C MET A 1 49.70 4.68 53.20
N SER A 2 48.79 5.59 53.59
CA SER A 2 49.07 6.83 54.35
C SER A 2 49.55 7.97 53.42
N ARG A 3 48.99 9.18 53.35
CA ARG A 3 47.99 9.90 54.16
C ARG A 3 47.53 11.16 53.39
N ARG A 4 46.33 11.62 53.76
CA ARG A 4 45.70 12.93 53.47
C ARG A 4 46.49 14.11 54.08
N SER A 5 46.20 15.32 53.58
CA SER A 5 46.15 16.53 54.41
C SER A 5 45.09 17.51 53.90
N ASP A 6 44.13 17.80 54.77
CA ASP A 6 43.03 18.76 54.63
C ASP A 6 43.47 20.23 54.86
N ALA A 7 42.63 21.18 54.38
CA ALA A 7 42.06 22.32 55.13
C ALA A 7 42.12 23.71 54.42
N ALA A 8 40.94 24.36 54.39
CA ALA A 8 40.58 25.71 53.91
C ALA A 8 41.01 26.85 54.91
N PRO A 9 40.75 28.20 54.73
CA PRO A 9 39.43 28.84 54.44
C PRO A 9 39.39 30.24 53.69
N GLY A 10 38.27 30.50 52.97
CA GLY A 10 37.58 31.81 52.66
C GLY A 10 38.33 32.99 51.97
N PRO A 11 37.67 34.12 51.53
CA PRO A 11 36.23 34.47 51.50
C PRO A 11 35.69 35.24 50.23
N SER A 12 34.35 35.24 50.08
CA SER A 12 33.44 36.37 49.70
C SER A 12 33.19 36.90 48.25
N ARG A 13 31.87 37.16 48.02
CA ARG A 13 31.14 38.05 47.06
C ARG A 13 30.98 37.59 45.59
N GLY A 14 29.80 37.62 44.95
CA GLY A 14 28.44 38.01 45.36
C GLY A 14 27.39 37.95 44.22
N ARG A 15 26.10 37.91 44.63
CA ARG A 15 24.84 38.38 43.98
C ARG A 15 24.40 37.90 42.57
N ARG A 16 23.23 37.24 42.55
CA ARG A 16 21.96 37.46 41.77
C ARG A 16 21.10 36.19 41.99
N GLY A 17 19.79 36.14 42.23
CA GLY A 17 18.69 37.10 42.27
C GLY A 17 17.42 36.44 41.71
N LEU A 18 16.53 35.93 42.59
CA LEU A 18 15.04 35.86 42.56
C LEU A 18 14.30 35.16 41.37
N THR A 19 13.67 33.99 41.59
CA THR A 19 12.26 33.66 41.98
C THR A 19 11.28 33.47 40.81
N ASN A 20 10.70 32.26 40.69
CA ASN A 20 9.46 32.02 39.94
C ASN A 20 8.50 31.26 40.86
N GLY A 21 7.43 31.93 41.28
CA GLY A 21 6.42 31.43 42.22
C GLY A 21 5.20 30.81 41.52
N ARG A 22 4.45 30.04 42.31
CA ARG A 22 3.10 29.52 42.04
C ARG A 22 2.05 30.63 42.15
N GLY A 23 0.97 30.54 41.35
CA GLY A 23 -0.33 31.16 41.68
C GLY A 23 -1.21 31.54 40.47
N PRO A 24 -2.56 31.42 40.57
CA PRO A 24 -3.48 31.08 39.47
C PRO A 24 -4.30 32.27 38.96
N LEU A 25 -4.88 32.21 37.74
CA LEU A 25 -6.05 33.03 37.37
C LEU A 25 -6.89 32.42 36.24
N ASP A 26 -8.19 32.34 36.52
CA ASP A 26 -9.32 32.11 35.62
C ASP A 26 -9.78 33.43 34.95
N VAL A 27 -10.69 33.31 33.97
CA VAL A 27 -11.69 34.28 33.48
C VAL A 27 -11.41 35.04 32.16
N ARG A 28 -12.08 34.55 31.09
CA ARG A 28 -12.86 35.22 30.01
C ARG A 28 -12.29 36.45 29.27
N GLY A 29 -12.34 36.37 27.93
CA GLY A 29 -12.88 37.43 27.07
C GLY A 29 -12.00 37.93 25.92
N PRO A 30 -12.57 38.35 24.76
CA PRO A 30 -11.91 38.34 23.45
C PRO A 30 -11.47 39.72 22.93
N THR A 31 -10.81 39.71 21.75
CA THR A 31 -10.67 40.75 20.69
C THR A 31 -9.29 41.39 20.43
N ASN A 32 -8.87 41.21 19.16
CA ASN A 32 -8.14 42.09 18.23
C ASN A 32 -7.14 43.13 18.75
N ALA A 33 -5.89 43.09 18.24
CA ALA A 33 -5.32 44.19 17.44
C ALA A 33 -3.92 43.89 16.87
N LEU A 34 -3.72 44.45 15.68
CA LEU A 34 -2.52 44.58 14.85
C LEU A 34 -1.25 45.07 15.58
N GLY A 35 -0.08 44.59 15.14
CA GLY A 35 1.23 45.16 15.46
C GLY A 35 2.26 44.83 14.38
N ARG A 36 2.81 45.86 13.74
CA ARG A 36 3.62 45.88 12.52
C ARG A 36 5.13 45.91 12.83
N VAL A 37 5.91 45.17 12.01
CA VAL A 37 7.30 45.37 11.51
C VAL A 37 8.44 45.94 12.39
N ASN A 38 9.61 45.27 12.37
CA ASN A 38 10.82 45.78 11.68
C ASN A 38 12.03 44.82 11.73
N GLY A 39 12.66 44.60 10.57
CA GLY A 39 13.92 43.86 10.40
C GLY A 39 14.43 43.91 8.96
N THR A 40 15.03 45.03 8.59
CA THR A 40 15.91 45.29 7.42
C THR A 40 17.09 44.31 7.38
N GLY A 41 17.66 43.75 6.30
CA GLY A 41 17.60 43.92 4.84
C GLY A 41 19.02 43.61 4.29
N LEU A 42 19.14 42.91 3.13
CA LEU A 42 20.15 43.08 2.04
C LEU A 42 20.11 41.92 0.99
N THR A 43 19.48 42.22 -0.17
CA THR A 43 19.79 41.95 -1.62
C THR A 43 20.68 40.76 -2.05
N ASN A 44 20.42 39.96 -3.11
CA ASN A 44 19.91 40.14 -4.50
C ASN A 44 19.15 38.84 -4.92
N GLY A 45 18.20 38.70 -5.86
CA GLY A 45 17.65 39.53 -6.92
C GLY A 45 17.24 38.64 -8.12
N ARG A 46 15.93 38.48 -8.38
CA ARG A 46 15.20 38.22 -9.66
C ARG A 46 14.09 37.16 -9.53
N GLY A 47 12.88 37.56 -9.95
CA GLY A 47 11.87 36.61 -10.46
C GLY A 47 10.49 36.68 -9.79
N ALA A 48 9.66 37.60 -10.28
CA ALA A 48 8.21 37.72 -10.14
C ALA A 48 7.44 36.66 -9.32
N THR A 49 6.88 37.12 -8.19
CA THR A 49 5.62 36.63 -7.63
C THR A 49 4.44 37.07 -8.50
N ASN A 50 3.46 36.19 -8.67
CA ASN A 50 2.06 36.51 -8.43
C ASN A 50 1.28 35.21 -8.19
N GLY A 51 0.88 35.04 -6.94
CA GLY A 51 -0.02 33.99 -6.50
C GLY A 51 -1.46 34.28 -6.92
N LEU A 52 -2.21 33.21 -7.15
CA LEU A 52 -3.65 33.22 -7.20
C LEU A 52 -4.16 32.57 -5.92
N THR A 53 -4.99 33.31 -5.18
CA THR A 53 -5.79 32.80 -4.08
C THR A 53 -7.24 32.71 -4.54
N ASN A 54 -7.80 31.51 -4.39
CA ASN A 54 -9.21 31.12 -4.16
C ASN A 54 -10.32 31.54 -5.15
N GLY A 55 -11.20 30.56 -5.40
CA GLY A 55 -12.61 30.86 -5.68
C GLY A 55 -13.37 29.79 -6.48
N LEU A 56 -13.77 28.71 -5.82
CA LEU A 56 -14.88 27.87 -6.26
C LEU A 56 -16.16 28.71 -6.36
N THR A 57 -16.88 28.63 -7.48
CA THR A 57 -18.36 28.71 -7.46
C THR A 57 -18.94 27.93 -8.62
N ASN A 58 -19.82 26.99 -8.28
CA ASN A 58 -20.57 26.13 -9.18
C ASN A 58 -21.74 26.93 -9.80
N GLY A 59 -21.92 26.90 -11.12
CA GLY A 59 -22.93 27.73 -11.78
C GLY A 59 -23.23 27.35 -13.23
N LEU A 60 -24.28 26.56 -13.40
CA LEU A 60 -24.94 26.28 -14.68
C LEU A 60 -25.51 27.58 -15.29
N ARG A 61 -25.28 27.78 -16.59
CA ARG A 61 -25.90 28.74 -17.54
C ARG A 61 -25.68 30.25 -17.32
N GLY A 62 -24.94 30.86 -18.25
CA GLY A 62 -25.02 32.31 -18.52
C GLY A 62 -24.09 32.75 -19.65
N ARG A 63 -24.65 33.08 -20.82
CA ARG A 63 -23.93 33.88 -21.83
C ARG A 63 -23.80 35.31 -21.29
N THR A 64 -22.60 35.87 -21.29
CA THR A 64 -22.42 37.33 -21.27
C THR A 64 -21.11 37.73 -21.95
N ASN A 65 -21.26 38.55 -23.00
CA ASN A 65 -20.20 39.35 -23.59
C ASN A 65 -19.73 40.43 -22.59
N GLY A 66 -18.43 40.73 -22.61
CA GLY A 66 -17.85 41.88 -21.93
C GLY A 66 -16.47 42.24 -22.48
N LEU A 67 -16.41 43.31 -23.28
CA LEU A 67 -15.19 44.03 -23.66
C LEU A 67 -14.48 44.59 -22.41
N THR A 68 -13.16 44.85 -22.43
CA THR A 68 -12.55 46.16 -22.78
C THR A 68 -11.00 46.17 -22.65
N ASN A 69 -10.34 46.77 -23.66
CA ASN A 69 -9.04 47.46 -23.74
C ASN A 69 -7.72 46.79 -23.26
N GLY A 70 -6.62 46.82 -24.01
CA GLY A 70 -6.38 47.38 -25.35
C GLY A 70 -4.88 47.44 -25.67
N LEU A 71 -4.52 47.33 -26.95
CA LEU A 71 -3.46 48.11 -27.64
C LEU A 71 -3.28 47.61 -29.09
N ARG A 72 -3.74 48.45 -30.02
CA ARG A 72 -3.22 48.79 -31.37
C ARG A 72 -2.80 47.66 -32.35
N GLY A 73 -3.65 47.46 -33.36
CA GLY A 73 -3.30 46.98 -34.70
C GLY A 73 -4.46 47.19 -35.69
N ARG A 74 -4.34 48.21 -36.56
CA ARG A 74 -5.27 48.58 -37.67
C ARG A 74 -5.25 47.47 -38.76
N THR A 75 -6.17 47.21 -39.68
CA THR A 75 -7.28 47.92 -40.38
C THR A 75 -8.00 46.85 -41.25
N ASN A 76 -9.32 46.85 -41.48
CA ASN A 76 -9.98 47.51 -42.63
C ASN A 76 -11.52 47.53 -42.48
N GLY A 77 -12.14 48.69 -42.78
CA GLY A 77 -13.59 48.96 -42.78
C GLY A 77 -14.34 48.29 -43.94
N LEU A 78 -15.65 48.46 -44.13
CA LEU A 78 -16.48 49.66 -43.99
C LEU A 78 -17.97 49.22 -43.98
N THR A 79 -18.82 49.81 -43.14
CA THR A 79 -20.28 49.81 -43.33
C THR A 79 -20.73 51.26 -43.30
N ASN A 80 -21.28 51.75 -44.41
CA ASN A 80 -21.83 53.10 -44.50
C ASN A 80 -23.24 53.13 -43.92
N GLY A 81 -23.45 54.01 -42.93
CA GLY A 81 -24.75 54.56 -42.60
C GLY A 81 -24.68 56.08 -42.71
N LEU A 82 -25.52 56.67 -43.57
CA LEU A 82 -25.83 58.10 -43.59
C LEU A 82 -27.25 58.26 -44.17
N THR A 83 -28.28 58.27 -43.32
CA THR A 83 -29.04 59.41 -42.76
C THR A 83 -29.71 60.40 -43.73
N ASN A 84 -31.04 60.48 -43.56
CA ASN A 84 -31.97 61.63 -43.57
C ASN A 84 -32.30 62.41 -44.85
N GLY A 85 -33.62 62.61 -45.06
CA GLY A 85 -34.14 63.76 -45.81
C GLY A 85 -35.57 63.59 -46.34
N LEU A 86 -36.58 63.85 -45.51
CA LEU A 86 -37.97 64.10 -45.95
C LEU A 86 -38.06 65.46 -46.64
N ARG A 87 -38.55 65.51 -47.90
CA ARG A 87 -39.55 66.45 -48.48
C ARG A 87 -39.45 66.48 -50.01
N GLY A 88 -40.60 66.50 -50.71
CA GLY A 88 -40.67 67.05 -52.07
C GLY A 88 -41.65 66.36 -53.02
N ARG A 89 -42.82 66.98 -53.23
CA ARG A 89 -43.72 66.75 -54.38
C ARG A 89 -42.96 66.96 -55.69
N THR A 90 -43.20 66.15 -56.74
CA THR A 90 -43.98 66.51 -57.96
C THR A 90 -43.87 65.43 -59.05
N ASN A 91 -44.99 65.21 -59.72
CA ASN A 91 -45.19 64.40 -60.93
C ASN A 91 -44.42 64.95 -62.15
N GLY A 92 -44.07 64.04 -63.08
CA GLY A 92 -43.68 64.33 -64.47
C GLY A 92 -42.91 63.16 -65.07
N LEU A 93 -43.60 62.15 -65.61
CA LEU A 93 -43.78 61.95 -67.06
C LEU A 93 -42.52 61.47 -67.82
N GLY A 94 -42.60 60.22 -68.32
CA GLY A 94 -42.17 59.94 -69.68
C GLY A 94 -40.83 59.24 -69.88
N GLY A 95 -40.78 57.94 -69.55
CA GLY A 95 -39.76 57.01 -70.05
C GLY A 95 -40.40 55.65 -70.38
N ARG A 96 -41.22 55.60 -71.42
CA ARG A 96 -41.56 54.35 -72.12
C ARG A 96 -40.46 54.08 -73.13
N THR A 97 -39.82 52.91 -73.04
CA THR A 97 -39.41 52.02 -74.14
C THR A 97 -38.70 50.81 -73.52
N ASN A 98 -39.32 49.62 -73.47
CA ASN A 98 -39.53 48.62 -74.53
C ASN A 98 -38.25 47.97 -75.05
N GLY A 99 -38.21 46.63 -74.91
CA GLY A 99 -37.17 45.72 -75.39
C GLY A 99 -37.12 44.47 -74.50
N THR A 100 -38.16 43.64 -74.40
CA THR A 100 -38.45 42.48 -75.28
C THR A 100 -37.22 41.74 -75.82
N GLY A 101 -37.14 40.45 -75.49
CA GLY A 101 -36.19 39.46 -76.03
C GLY A 101 -35.85 38.43 -74.95
N ALA A 102 -36.69 37.47 -74.58
CA ALA A 102 -37.07 36.32 -75.40
C ALA A 102 -35.89 35.73 -76.19
N ILE A 103 -35.09 34.90 -75.52
CA ILE A 103 -34.40 33.72 -76.09
C ILE A 103 -34.47 32.65 -74.96
N ASN A 104 -35.44 31.74 -74.98
CA ASN A 104 -35.38 30.39 -75.55
C ASN A 104 -34.11 29.59 -75.13
N GLY A 105 -34.20 28.45 -74.41
CA GLY A 105 -35.43 27.73 -74.08
C GLY A 105 -35.24 26.43 -73.30
N LEU A 106 -36.35 25.66 -73.35
CA LEU A 106 -36.61 24.30 -72.85
C LEU A 106 -36.77 24.18 -71.31
N VAL A 107 -37.88 23.70 -70.74
CA VAL A 107 -38.99 22.87 -71.26
C VAL A 107 -40.31 23.22 -70.54
N ASN A 108 -41.38 23.24 -71.34
CA ASN A 108 -42.81 23.28 -71.00
C ASN A 108 -43.25 22.58 -69.70
N GLY A 109 -44.20 23.17 -68.98
CA GLY A 109 -44.98 22.42 -67.99
C GLY A 109 -45.84 23.20 -66.98
N THR A 110 -46.80 24.00 -67.46
CA THR A 110 -48.13 24.21 -66.83
C THR A 110 -48.29 24.83 -65.42
N PHE A 111 -48.92 26.02 -65.43
CA PHE A 111 -49.85 26.61 -64.44
C PHE A 111 -49.35 26.97 -63.03
N ARG A 112 -48.82 28.21 -62.94
CA ARG A 112 -48.99 29.07 -61.76
C ARG A 112 -50.47 29.41 -61.56
N ARG A 113 -51.21 28.61 -60.79
CA ARG A 113 -52.35 29.12 -60.02
C ARG A 113 -51.79 29.87 -58.83
N GLY A 114 -51.88 31.19 -58.86
CA GLY A 114 -51.58 32.03 -57.70
C GLY A 114 -52.38 31.55 -56.50
N ILE A 115 -51.68 31.13 -55.44
CA ILE A 115 -52.28 30.89 -54.13
C ILE A 115 -52.85 32.23 -53.70
N ARG A 116 -54.18 32.31 -53.74
CA ARG A 116 -54.94 33.46 -53.24
C ARG A 116 -54.48 33.71 -51.81
N ARG A 117 -53.97 34.91 -51.54
CA ARG A 117 -53.86 35.42 -50.17
C ARG A 117 -55.25 35.30 -49.53
N ASN A 118 -55.37 34.42 -48.55
CA ASN A 118 -56.57 34.26 -47.77
C ASN A 118 -56.75 35.54 -46.93
N ARG A 119 -57.74 36.37 -47.29
CA ARG A 119 -58.00 37.67 -46.65
C ARG A 119 -58.58 37.55 -45.24
N PHE A 120 -58.85 36.33 -44.75
CA PHE A 120 -59.55 36.13 -43.48
C PHE A 120 -58.83 35.27 -42.44
N GLY A 121 -57.56 34.88 -42.64
CA GLY A 121 -56.75 34.30 -41.56
C GLY A 121 -57.32 33.03 -40.91
N VAL A 122 -58.18 32.27 -41.60
CA VAL A 122 -58.68 30.98 -41.11
C VAL A 122 -57.93 29.85 -41.80
N ILE A 123 -57.09 29.15 -41.04
CA ILE A 123 -56.48 27.87 -41.44
C ILE A 123 -57.61 26.85 -41.49
N THR A 124 -57.94 26.32 -42.68
CA THR A 124 -58.94 25.27 -42.77
C THR A 124 -58.33 23.93 -42.34
N GLN A 125 -59.14 22.96 -41.85
CA GLN A 125 -58.62 21.63 -41.48
C GLN A 125 -57.86 20.94 -42.64
N LYS A 126 -58.17 21.26 -43.90
CA LYS A 126 -57.44 20.74 -45.07
C LYS A 126 -56.03 21.33 -45.19
N ASP A 127 -55.85 22.60 -44.87
CA ASP A 127 -54.53 23.26 -44.87
C ASP A 127 -53.66 22.75 -43.73
N LEU A 128 -54.25 22.46 -42.56
CA LEU A 128 -53.54 21.86 -41.42
C LEU A 128 -53.11 20.41 -41.73
N ARG A 129 -53.96 19.61 -42.36
CA ARG A 129 -53.62 18.23 -42.76
C ARG A 129 -52.50 18.21 -43.80
N PHE A 130 -52.50 19.17 -44.74
CA PHE A 130 -51.44 19.29 -45.73
C PHE A 130 -50.11 19.73 -45.10
N ALA A 131 -50.15 20.67 -44.16
CA ALA A 131 -48.96 21.08 -43.40
C ALA A 131 -48.40 19.95 -42.54
N VAL A 132 -49.26 19.19 -41.84
CA VAL A 132 -48.86 18.03 -41.04
C VAL A 132 -48.27 16.93 -41.93
N ALA A 133 -48.86 16.66 -43.11
CA ALA A 133 -48.32 15.68 -44.05
C ALA A 133 -46.91 16.04 -44.55
N ILE A 134 -46.64 17.32 -44.80
CA ILE A 134 -45.29 17.79 -45.19
C ILE A 134 -44.30 17.64 -44.03
N VAL A 135 -44.70 17.96 -42.80
CA VAL A 135 -43.83 17.80 -41.62
C VAL A 135 -43.53 16.32 -41.37
N VAL A 136 -44.54 15.44 -41.48
CA VAL A 136 -44.34 13.98 -41.33
C VAL A 136 -43.44 13.43 -42.44
N LEU A 137 -43.64 13.88 -43.68
CA LEU A 137 -42.78 13.46 -44.80
C LEU A 137 -41.34 13.98 -44.62
N ALA A 138 -41.17 15.22 -44.16
CA ALA A 138 -39.85 15.79 -43.86
C ALA A 138 -39.15 15.02 -42.72
N LEU A 139 -39.88 14.62 -41.68
CA LEU A 139 -39.35 13.80 -40.58
C LEU A 139 -39.01 12.37 -41.03
N LEU A 140 -39.84 11.77 -41.89
CA LEU A 140 -39.58 10.44 -42.47
C LEU A 140 -38.38 10.43 -43.42
N LEU A 141 -38.16 11.53 -44.16
CA LEU A 141 -37.03 11.67 -45.07
C LEU A 141 -35.75 12.16 -44.36
N LEU A 142 -35.86 12.70 -43.14
CA LEU A 142 -34.71 13.18 -42.37
C LEU A 142 -33.75 12.04 -42.00
N GLY A 143 -34.28 10.87 -41.62
CA GLY A 143 -33.48 9.69 -41.25
C GLY A 143 -32.62 9.16 -42.41
N PRO A 144 -33.22 8.85 -43.58
CA PRO A 144 -32.48 8.46 -44.77
C PRO A 144 -31.49 9.52 -45.26
N LEU A 145 -31.84 10.81 -45.16
CA LEU A 145 -30.96 11.91 -45.56
C LEU A 145 -29.74 12.04 -44.62
N LEU A 146 -29.92 11.83 -43.31
CA LEU A 146 -28.83 11.77 -42.34
C LEU A 146 -27.91 10.57 -42.59
N LEU A 147 -28.44 9.42 -43.00
CA LEU A 147 -27.66 8.24 -43.40
C LEU A 147 -26.87 8.46 -44.71
N LEU A 148 -27.38 9.30 -45.61
CA LEU A 148 -26.68 9.67 -46.85
C LEU A 148 -25.61 10.74 -46.64
N LEU A 149 -25.79 11.64 -45.67
CA LEU A 149 -24.83 12.68 -45.31
C LEU A 149 -23.72 12.17 -44.37
N ASN A 150 -23.97 11.08 -43.64
CA ASN A 150 -22.99 10.31 -42.88
C ASN A 150 -22.93 8.86 -43.42
N PRO A 151 -22.35 8.61 -44.60
CA PRO A 151 -22.11 7.24 -45.03
C PRO A 151 -21.24 6.55 -43.95
N PRO A 152 -21.56 5.32 -43.52
CA PRO A 152 -20.67 4.57 -42.64
C PRO A 152 -19.31 4.46 -43.34
N PRO A 153 -18.19 4.68 -42.64
CA PRO A 153 -16.88 4.59 -43.25
C PRO A 153 -16.70 3.19 -43.84
N THR A 154 -16.60 3.10 -45.17
CA THR A 154 -16.31 1.83 -45.84
C THR A 154 -14.80 1.64 -45.97
N THR A 155 -14.38 0.51 -45.38
CA THR A 155 -13.17 -0.31 -45.53
C THR A 155 -11.98 -0.15 -44.56
N THR A 156 -11.83 -1.21 -43.76
CA THR A 156 -10.61 -1.88 -43.25
C THR A 156 -9.76 -1.19 -42.18
N THR A 157 -10.21 -1.30 -40.94
CA THR A 157 -9.35 -1.66 -39.80
C THR A 157 -10.21 -2.60 -38.95
N ALA A 158 -9.71 -3.78 -38.59
CA ALA A 158 -10.39 -4.59 -37.58
C ALA A 158 -10.39 -3.74 -36.30
N GLY A 159 -11.49 -3.07 -36.01
CA GLY A 159 -11.63 -2.32 -34.78
C GLY A 159 -11.70 -3.37 -33.69
N ILE A 160 -10.68 -3.40 -32.83
CA ILE A 160 -10.78 -4.16 -31.59
C ILE A 160 -11.90 -3.51 -30.77
N VAL A 161 -12.84 -4.32 -30.29
CA VAL A 161 -13.97 -3.87 -29.48
C VAL A 161 -13.86 -4.57 -28.15
N ALA A 162 -13.71 -3.81 -27.05
CA ALA A 162 -13.72 -4.39 -25.72
C ALA A 162 -15.15 -4.88 -25.36
N ASP A 163 -15.45 -6.12 -25.71
CA ASP A 163 -16.72 -6.81 -25.42
C ASP A 163 -16.54 -8.13 -24.65
N GLY A 164 -15.29 -8.54 -24.41
CA GLY A 164 -14.92 -9.74 -23.68
C GLY A 164 -14.61 -10.92 -24.60
N ASP A 165 -14.94 -10.85 -25.89
CA ASP A 165 -14.69 -11.91 -26.86
C ASP A 165 -13.46 -11.62 -27.72
N LEU A 166 -12.39 -12.40 -27.50
CA LEU A 166 -11.14 -12.31 -28.25
C LEU A 166 -11.22 -12.77 -29.73
N ALA A 167 -12.42 -12.97 -30.30
CA ALA A 167 -12.62 -13.38 -31.68
C ALA A 167 -12.12 -12.34 -32.69
N ASP A 168 -12.29 -11.05 -32.41
CA ASP A 168 -11.82 -9.95 -33.23
C ASP A 168 -10.28 -9.85 -33.27
N TRP A 169 -9.59 -10.13 -32.15
CA TRP A 169 -8.13 -10.26 -32.10
C TRP A 169 -7.62 -11.36 -33.03
N ARG A 170 -8.29 -12.53 -33.00
CA ARG A 170 -7.97 -13.67 -33.87
C ARG A 170 -8.26 -13.34 -35.33
N ALA A 171 -9.39 -12.70 -35.61
CA ALA A 171 -9.78 -12.28 -36.96
C ALA A 171 -8.82 -11.22 -37.53
N ALA A 172 -8.28 -10.35 -36.68
CA ALA A 172 -7.25 -9.38 -37.02
C ALA A 172 -5.85 -10.00 -37.18
N GLY A 173 -5.67 -11.28 -36.81
CA GLY A 173 -4.39 -11.96 -36.86
C GLY A 173 -3.37 -11.40 -35.86
N ILE A 174 -3.84 -10.81 -34.75
CA ILE A 174 -2.97 -10.24 -33.72
C ILE A 174 -2.45 -11.38 -32.83
N PRO A 175 -1.12 -11.61 -32.76
CA PRO A 175 -0.56 -12.67 -31.95
C PRO A 175 -0.59 -12.32 -30.45
N PHE A 176 -0.60 -13.35 -29.62
CA PHE A 176 -0.50 -13.27 -28.17
C PHE A 176 0.89 -13.73 -27.71
N LEU A 177 1.40 -13.10 -26.66
CA LEU A 177 2.55 -13.59 -25.91
C LEU A 177 2.09 -14.73 -25.00
N ASN A 178 2.60 -15.93 -25.24
CA ASN A 178 2.33 -17.08 -24.39
C ASN A 178 3.23 -17.04 -23.17
N ASP A 179 2.71 -16.51 -22.08
CA ASP A 179 3.39 -16.33 -20.80
C ASP A 179 2.51 -16.86 -19.67
N ALA A 180 2.59 -18.18 -19.47
CA ALA A 180 1.92 -18.85 -18.37
C ALA A 180 2.71 -18.61 -17.08
N VAL A 181 2.23 -17.67 -16.26
CA VAL A 181 2.84 -17.32 -14.98
C VAL A 181 2.28 -18.25 -13.90
N PRO A 182 3.11 -18.92 -13.07
CA PRO A 182 2.60 -19.73 -11.98
C PRO A 182 1.87 -18.89 -10.93
N SER A 183 0.67 -19.32 -10.53
CA SER A 183 -0.10 -18.78 -9.41
C SER A 183 -0.99 -19.88 -8.83
N SER A 184 -1.24 -19.82 -7.51
CA SER A 184 -2.18 -20.67 -6.79
C SER A 184 -3.64 -20.38 -7.17
N GLU A 185 -3.94 -19.12 -7.52
CA GLU A 185 -5.28 -18.68 -7.86
C GLU A 185 -5.46 -18.59 -9.38
N GLY A 186 -6.45 -19.32 -9.92
CA GLY A 186 -6.71 -19.40 -11.35
C GLY A 186 -7.21 -18.10 -11.95
N ASP A 187 -8.01 -17.33 -11.20
CA ASP A 187 -8.69 -16.11 -11.68
C ASP A 187 -7.74 -14.94 -11.95
N VAL A 188 -6.54 -14.97 -11.35
CA VAL A 188 -5.47 -13.98 -11.60
C VAL A 188 -4.25 -14.59 -12.32
N ARG A 189 -4.27 -15.89 -12.61
CA ARG A 189 -3.16 -16.60 -13.26
C ARG A 189 -3.09 -16.34 -14.76
N PHE A 190 -2.16 -15.51 -15.21
CA PHE A 190 -1.95 -15.23 -16.63
C PHE A 190 -1.57 -16.48 -17.44
N VAL A 191 -2.16 -16.59 -18.64
CA VAL A 191 -1.87 -17.63 -19.64
C VAL A 191 -1.22 -17.00 -20.88
N ASN A 192 -1.86 -15.97 -21.43
CA ASN A 192 -1.34 -15.20 -22.53
C ASN A 192 -1.98 -13.81 -22.58
N TYR A 193 -1.32 -12.89 -23.25
CA TYR A 193 -1.79 -11.50 -23.37
C TYR A 193 -1.24 -10.84 -24.63
N SER A 194 -1.86 -9.73 -25.04
CA SER A 194 -1.43 -8.94 -26.19
C SER A 194 -1.79 -7.46 -26.01
N ALA A 195 -1.09 -6.61 -26.77
CA ALA A 195 -1.40 -5.19 -26.90
C ALA A 195 -1.48 -4.84 -28.39
N PHE A 196 -2.41 -3.95 -28.73
CA PHE A 196 -2.60 -3.45 -30.08
C PHE A 196 -2.98 -1.98 -30.06
N GLU A 197 -2.30 -1.18 -30.87
CA GLU A 197 -2.66 0.20 -31.12
C GLU A 197 -3.25 0.31 -32.54
N GLY A 198 -4.47 0.83 -32.63
CA GLY A 198 -5.14 1.03 -33.92
C GLY A 198 -6.49 1.73 -33.76
N GLY A 199 -6.93 2.44 -34.80
CA GLY A 199 -8.22 3.13 -34.77
C GLY A 199 -8.34 4.21 -33.68
N GLY A 200 -7.22 4.79 -33.24
CA GLY A 200 -7.16 5.77 -32.15
C GLY A 200 -7.23 5.18 -30.74
N SER A 201 -7.18 3.85 -30.62
CA SER A 201 -7.27 3.15 -29.34
C SER A 201 -6.02 2.32 -29.07
N LEU A 202 -5.60 2.30 -27.81
CA LEU A 202 -4.65 1.33 -27.26
C LEU A 202 -5.47 0.24 -26.56
N SER A 203 -5.41 -0.97 -27.09
CA SER A 203 -6.21 -2.11 -26.61
C SER A 203 -5.30 -3.19 -26.03
N PHE A 204 -5.75 -3.84 -24.97
CA PHE A 204 -5.11 -4.98 -24.31
C PHE A 204 -6.08 -6.15 -24.26
N ALA A 205 -5.55 -7.34 -24.51
CA ALA A 205 -6.26 -8.59 -24.26
C ALA A 205 -5.44 -9.42 -23.26
N ILE A 206 -6.12 -9.92 -22.24
CA ILE A 206 -5.53 -10.69 -21.15
C ILE A 206 -6.35 -11.95 -20.99
N ASN A 207 -5.69 -13.10 -20.93
CA ASN A 207 -6.32 -14.39 -20.73
C ASN A 207 -5.76 -15.03 -19.46
N VAL A 208 -6.65 -15.41 -18.55
CA VAL A 208 -6.30 -16.11 -17.30
C VAL A 208 -6.64 -17.60 -17.39
N ALA A 209 -6.17 -18.38 -16.42
CA ALA A 209 -6.44 -19.82 -16.39
C ALA A 209 -7.82 -20.16 -15.82
N GLY A 210 -8.35 -19.30 -14.93
CA GLY A 210 -9.67 -19.38 -14.31
C GLY A 210 -10.68 -18.48 -15.02
N THR A 211 -11.49 -17.78 -14.26
CA THR A 211 -12.48 -16.82 -14.76
C THR A 211 -12.12 -15.42 -14.29
N VAL A 212 -12.04 -14.47 -15.20
CA VAL A 212 -11.80 -13.06 -14.86
C VAL A 212 -12.93 -12.59 -13.96
N PHE A 213 -12.58 -12.04 -12.79
CA PHE A 213 -13.54 -11.61 -11.77
C PHE A 213 -14.45 -12.73 -11.25
N GLY A 214 -14.02 -14.00 -11.28
CA GLY A 214 -14.83 -15.15 -10.88
C GLY A 214 -15.26 -15.18 -9.41
N SER A 215 -14.65 -14.34 -8.57
CA SER A 215 -15.00 -14.19 -7.15
C SER A 215 -16.37 -13.53 -6.96
N ALA A 216 -17.30 -14.19 -6.25
CA ALA A 216 -18.68 -13.72 -6.11
C ALA A 216 -18.86 -12.52 -5.16
N ASP A 217 -17.98 -12.38 -4.17
CA ASP A 217 -18.12 -11.46 -3.04
C ASP A 217 -16.89 -10.55 -2.80
N HIS A 218 -15.87 -10.68 -3.64
CA HIS A 218 -14.61 -9.95 -3.50
C HIS A 218 -14.13 -9.43 -4.85
N PHE A 219 -13.48 -8.27 -4.86
CA PHE A 219 -12.92 -7.73 -6.09
C PHE A 219 -11.59 -8.41 -6.44
N ASN A 220 -11.42 -8.70 -7.72
CA ASN A 220 -10.09 -8.83 -8.32
C ASN A 220 -9.74 -7.54 -9.07
N GLY A 221 -8.45 -7.22 -9.10
CA GLY A 221 -7.89 -6.09 -9.83
C GLY A 221 -6.96 -6.55 -10.93
N PHE A 222 -7.03 -5.90 -12.10
CA PHE A 222 -6.07 -6.03 -13.19
C PHE A 222 -5.49 -4.65 -13.48
N TYR A 223 -4.17 -4.59 -13.58
CA TYR A 223 -3.40 -3.36 -13.74
C TYR A 223 -2.48 -3.52 -14.94
N VAL A 224 -2.53 -2.55 -15.84
CA VAL A 224 -1.57 -2.41 -16.94
C VAL A 224 -0.72 -1.19 -16.64
N PHE A 225 0.50 -1.42 -16.18
CA PHE A 225 1.49 -0.36 -16.03
C PHE A 225 2.08 -0.03 -17.40
N ILE A 226 2.10 1.25 -17.73
CA ILE A 226 2.51 1.76 -19.03
C ILE A 226 3.66 2.75 -18.81
N ASP A 227 4.85 2.30 -19.15
CA ASP A 227 6.05 3.13 -19.29
C ASP A 227 6.06 3.68 -20.71
N ARG A 228 5.73 4.96 -20.84
CA ARG A 228 5.46 5.57 -22.13
C ARG A 228 6.75 5.84 -22.89
N ASP A 229 7.78 6.30 -22.21
CA ASP A 229 9.03 6.77 -22.81
C ASP A 229 10.16 5.74 -22.78
N GLY A 230 9.95 4.62 -22.09
CA GLY A 230 10.92 3.53 -21.92
C GLY A 230 12.03 3.88 -20.93
N ASP A 231 11.88 4.92 -20.11
CA ASP A 231 12.86 5.31 -19.10
C ASP A 231 12.52 4.72 -17.72
N PRO A 232 13.28 3.72 -17.23
CA PRO A 232 13.04 3.16 -15.90
C PRO A 232 13.30 4.15 -14.76
N ALA A 233 13.80 5.36 -15.04
CA ALA A 233 13.98 6.44 -14.07
C ALA A 233 12.79 7.40 -13.96
N SER A 234 11.80 7.35 -14.85
CA SER A 234 10.57 8.15 -14.81
C SER A 234 9.40 7.37 -14.18
N GLY A 235 8.24 8.02 -14.01
CA GLY A 235 7.01 7.37 -13.54
C GLY A 235 7.10 6.62 -12.20
N PHE A 236 6.10 5.77 -11.98
CA PHE A 236 5.99 4.86 -10.85
C PHE A 236 6.94 3.68 -11.03
N GLN A 237 7.75 3.40 -10.02
CA GLN A 237 8.72 2.32 -10.07
C GLN A 237 8.00 0.99 -9.84
N VAL A 238 7.88 0.21 -10.90
CA VAL A 238 7.36 -1.16 -10.86
C VAL A 238 8.32 -2.09 -11.60
N ARG A 239 8.93 -3.01 -10.86
CA ARG A 239 10.01 -3.90 -11.33
C ARG A 239 11.19 -3.18 -11.98
N GLU A 240 11.35 -3.26 -13.30
CA GLU A 240 12.40 -2.57 -14.07
C GLU A 240 11.85 -1.51 -15.02
N ILE A 241 10.59 -1.08 -14.89
CA ILE A 241 10.01 0.02 -15.68
C ILE A 241 9.60 1.21 -14.82
N GLY A 242 9.50 2.37 -15.47
CA GLY A 242 9.02 3.62 -14.90
C GLY A 242 7.66 3.97 -15.47
N ALA A 243 6.57 3.55 -14.82
CA ALA A 243 5.24 3.68 -15.41
C ALA A 243 4.64 5.09 -15.20
N GLU A 244 4.49 5.89 -16.26
CA GLU A 244 3.77 7.17 -16.19
C GLU A 244 2.26 6.96 -16.07
N TYR A 245 1.74 5.89 -16.68
CA TYR A 245 0.32 5.58 -16.67
C TYR A 245 0.03 4.19 -16.12
N MET A 246 -1.18 4.04 -15.58
CA MET A 246 -1.72 2.75 -15.16
C MET A 246 -3.18 2.63 -15.60
N ALA A 247 -3.49 1.62 -16.40
CA ALA A 247 -4.88 1.22 -16.60
C ALA A 247 -5.31 0.31 -15.45
N VAL A 248 -6.43 0.60 -14.81
CA VAL A 248 -6.98 -0.19 -13.69
C VAL A 248 -8.34 -0.71 -14.10
N VAL A 249 -8.54 -2.02 -13.97
CA VAL A 249 -9.85 -2.67 -14.10
C VAL A 249 -10.12 -3.48 -12.85
N ARG A 250 -11.27 -3.25 -12.23
CA ARG A 250 -11.74 -4.02 -11.08
C ARG A 250 -13.10 -4.62 -11.35
N GLY A 251 -13.34 -5.79 -10.79
CA GLY A 251 -14.58 -6.51 -10.99
C GLY A 251 -14.76 -7.65 -10.00
N TYR A 252 -15.97 -8.17 -9.96
CA TYR A 252 -16.37 -9.35 -9.21
C TYR A 252 -17.58 -9.98 -9.90
N ASP A 253 -17.91 -11.21 -9.54
CA ASP A 253 -19.04 -11.99 -10.07
C ASP A 253 -19.09 -11.96 -11.61
N THR A 254 -17.94 -12.09 -12.26
CA THR A 254 -17.71 -12.04 -13.72
C THR A 254 -17.97 -10.68 -14.39
N HIS A 255 -18.23 -9.63 -13.61
CA HIS A 255 -18.54 -8.30 -14.13
C HIS A 255 -17.41 -7.30 -13.90
N VAL A 256 -17.11 -6.51 -14.92
CA VAL A 256 -16.33 -5.26 -14.78
C VAL A 256 -17.19 -4.23 -14.05
N THR A 257 -16.63 -3.63 -13.00
CA THR A 257 -17.32 -2.61 -12.18
C THR A 257 -16.63 -1.25 -12.24
N PHE A 258 -15.33 -1.25 -12.50
CA PHE A 258 -14.51 -0.07 -12.57
C PHE A 258 -13.44 -0.27 -13.64
N ALA A 259 -13.25 0.74 -14.49
CA ALA A 259 -12.22 0.77 -15.52
C ALA A 259 -11.77 2.22 -15.75
N ALA A 260 -10.51 2.52 -15.53
CA ALA A 260 -9.98 3.88 -15.63
C ALA A 260 -8.49 3.92 -15.97
N LEU A 261 -8.05 5.07 -16.48
CA LEU A 261 -6.65 5.40 -16.71
C LEU A 261 -6.17 6.37 -15.62
N PHE A 262 -5.01 6.05 -15.05
CA PHE A 262 -4.33 6.87 -14.05
C PHE A 262 -3.00 7.37 -14.60
N ASP A 263 -2.59 8.55 -14.14
CA ASP A 263 -1.30 9.22 -14.34
C ASP A 263 -0.58 9.32 -12.98
N LEU A 264 0.74 9.12 -12.97
CA LEU A 264 1.57 9.51 -11.84
C LEU A 264 2.12 10.92 -12.04
N ARG A 265 1.69 11.85 -11.17
CA ARG A 265 2.16 13.24 -11.23
C ARG A 265 3.69 13.35 -11.24
N PRO A 266 4.28 14.21 -12.09
CA PRO A 266 5.72 14.45 -12.09
C PRO A 266 6.26 14.86 -10.72
N GLY A 267 7.33 14.21 -10.28
CA GLY A 267 7.98 14.47 -8.99
C GLY A 267 7.25 13.87 -7.77
N ALA A 268 6.22 13.06 -7.98
CA ALA A 268 5.67 12.20 -6.92
C ALA A 268 6.73 11.20 -6.43
N ASP A 269 6.54 10.73 -5.19
CA ASP A 269 7.26 9.57 -4.68
C ASP A 269 6.92 8.35 -5.55
N ARG A 270 7.95 7.80 -6.21
CA ARG A 270 7.82 6.78 -7.26
C ARG A 270 7.34 5.42 -6.75
N LEU A 271 7.32 5.20 -5.44
CA LEU A 271 6.77 3.98 -4.82
C LEU A 271 5.41 4.20 -4.15
N ASN A 272 4.96 5.45 -4.07
CA ASN A 272 3.76 5.81 -3.31
C ASN A 272 2.50 5.62 -4.17
N TRP A 273 1.83 4.48 -3.97
CA TRP A 273 0.58 4.10 -4.64
C TRP A 273 -0.50 5.19 -4.54
N SER A 274 -0.57 5.90 -3.42
CA SER A 274 -1.55 6.96 -3.18
C SER A 274 -1.35 8.21 -4.04
N ARG A 275 -0.35 8.23 -4.94
CA ARG A 275 -0.04 9.34 -5.85
C ARG A 275 -0.61 9.17 -7.25
N TRP A 276 -1.19 8.01 -7.56
CA TRP A 276 -1.93 7.81 -8.80
C TRP A 276 -3.15 8.72 -8.85
N GLU A 277 -3.34 9.41 -9.96
CA GLU A 277 -4.51 10.26 -10.20
C GLU A 277 -5.23 9.83 -11.46
N GLN A 278 -6.55 9.65 -11.35
CA GLN A 278 -7.36 9.31 -12.50
C GLN A 278 -7.40 10.47 -13.49
N VAL A 279 -7.05 10.20 -14.75
CA VAL A 279 -7.04 11.18 -15.85
C VAL A 279 -8.14 10.92 -16.86
N ASP A 280 -8.51 9.66 -17.09
CA ASP A 280 -9.59 9.28 -18.01
C ASP A 280 -10.31 7.99 -17.58
N GLY A 281 -11.41 7.68 -18.26
CA GLY A 281 -12.05 6.36 -18.19
C GLY A 281 -11.39 5.35 -19.13
N ALA A 282 -11.56 4.07 -18.83
CA ALA A 282 -11.23 2.99 -19.75
C ALA A 282 -12.50 2.23 -20.12
N ARG A 283 -12.54 1.64 -21.31
CA ARG A 283 -13.54 0.60 -21.63
C ARG A 283 -12.93 -0.74 -21.28
N ALA A 284 -13.67 -1.57 -20.57
CA ALA A 284 -13.25 -2.94 -20.32
C ALA A 284 -14.45 -3.88 -20.27
N ALA A 285 -14.25 -5.11 -20.71
CA ALA A 285 -15.24 -6.17 -20.69
C ALA A 285 -14.54 -7.50 -20.43
N ALA A 286 -15.24 -8.40 -19.73
CA ALA A 286 -14.75 -9.72 -19.38
C ALA A 286 -15.78 -10.78 -19.79
N ASP A 287 -15.31 -11.90 -20.33
CA ASP A 287 -16.12 -13.10 -20.58
C ASP A 287 -15.28 -14.36 -20.32
N GLY A 288 -15.70 -15.17 -19.34
CA GLY A 288 -14.95 -16.35 -18.91
C GLY A 288 -13.49 -16.01 -18.56
N PRO A 289 -12.49 -16.59 -19.24
CA PRO A 289 -11.07 -16.34 -18.95
C PRO A 289 -10.52 -15.07 -19.61
N ALA A 290 -11.30 -14.39 -20.46
CA ALA A 290 -10.83 -13.26 -21.26
C ALA A 290 -11.20 -11.92 -20.63
N LEU A 291 -10.24 -10.99 -20.64
CA LEU A 291 -10.41 -9.57 -20.31
C LEU A 291 -9.89 -8.73 -21.46
N GLU A 292 -10.70 -7.78 -21.89
CA GLU A 292 -10.29 -6.74 -22.82
C GLU A 292 -10.33 -5.37 -22.18
N ILE A 293 -9.32 -4.54 -22.49
CA ILE A 293 -9.19 -3.17 -21.98
C ILE A 293 -8.90 -2.27 -23.18
N GLN A 294 -9.57 -1.14 -23.27
CA GLN A 294 -9.39 -0.17 -24.34
C GLN A 294 -9.29 1.26 -23.79
N LEU A 295 -8.20 1.92 -24.14
CA LEU A 295 -7.85 3.30 -23.80
C LEU A 295 -7.82 4.16 -25.06
N LEU A 296 -7.98 5.48 -24.89
CA LEU A 296 -7.69 6.42 -25.97
C LEU A 296 -6.17 6.52 -26.15
N SER A 297 -5.67 6.21 -27.35
CA SER A 297 -4.22 6.20 -27.61
C SER A 297 -3.60 7.59 -27.43
N ASP A 298 -4.34 8.64 -27.82
CA ASP A 298 -3.87 10.03 -27.71
C ASP A 298 -3.70 10.50 -26.26
N GLU A 299 -4.44 9.91 -25.31
CA GLU A 299 -4.34 10.25 -23.88
C GLU A 299 -3.04 9.69 -23.28
N VAL A 300 -2.69 8.44 -23.64
CA VAL A 300 -1.40 7.84 -23.27
C VAL A 300 -0.25 8.43 -24.10
N ASN A 301 -0.54 8.90 -25.32
CA ASN A 301 0.43 9.35 -26.31
C ASN A 301 1.54 8.30 -26.54
N VAL A 302 1.12 7.15 -27.04
CA VAL A 302 1.95 5.95 -27.25
C VAL A 302 3.15 6.28 -28.15
N LEU A 303 4.35 5.90 -27.69
CA LEU A 303 5.61 6.08 -28.38
C LEU A 303 6.19 4.71 -28.80
N PRO A 304 7.15 4.67 -29.75
CA PRO A 304 7.80 3.41 -30.12
C PRO A 304 8.47 2.68 -28.95
N ALA A 305 8.95 3.42 -27.95
CA ALA A 305 9.60 2.88 -26.75
C ALA A 305 8.60 2.41 -25.68
N THR A 306 7.29 2.62 -25.87
CA THR A 306 6.29 2.31 -24.85
C THR A 306 6.31 0.83 -24.49
N THR A 307 6.43 0.58 -23.20
CA THR A 307 6.58 -0.73 -22.59
C THR A 307 5.49 -0.94 -21.55
N PHE A 308 4.99 -2.17 -21.48
CA PHE A 308 3.87 -2.56 -20.64
C PHE A 308 4.28 -3.66 -19.65
N LEU A 309 3.66 -3.64 -18.47
CA LEU A 309 3.74 -4.70 -17.46
C LEU A 309 2.33 -5.00 -16.94
N LEU A 310 1.94 -6.27 -16.94
CA LEU A 310 0.66 -6.70 -16.38
C LEU A 310 0.84 -7.11 -14.93
N HIS A 311 -0.12 -6.70 -14.11
CA HIS A 311 -0.27 -7.17 -12.74
C HIS A 311 -1.74 -7.49 -12.47
N ALA A 312 -2.01 -8.51 -11.68
CA ALA A 312 -3.33 -8.86 -11.20
C ALA A 312 -3.26 -9.23 -9.72
N SER A 313 -4.27 -8.85 -8.97
CA SER A 313 -4.40 -9.18 -7.55
C SER A 313 -5.83 -9.60 -7.21
N ASP A 314 -5.97 -10.50 -6.24
CA ASP A 314 -7.24 -10.80 -5.60
C ASP A 314 -7.34 -10.18 -4.20
N TYR A 315 -8.51 -10.32 -3.57
CA TYR A 315 -8.75 -9.82 -2.23
C TYR A 315 -7.99 -10.60 -1.15
N GLN A 316 -7.69 -11.88 -1.38
CA GLN A 316 -6.96 -12.74 -0.46
C GLN A 316 -5.45 -12.44 -0.46
N GLY A 317 -4.95 -11.68 -1.44
CA GLY A 317 -3.56 -11.27 -1.57
C GLY A 317 -2.76 -12.16 -2.52
N ASN A 318 -3.43 -13.05 -3.27
CA ASN A 318 -2.76 -13.72 -4.38
C ASN A 318 -2.52 -12.68 -5.48
N GLU A 319 -1.27 -12.59 -5.91
CA GLU A 319 -0.84 -11.66 -6.93
C GLU A 319 -0.15 -12.40 -8.08
N THR A 320 -0.26 -11.85 -9.29
CA THR A 320 0.41 -12.37 -10.47
C THR A 320 0.88 -11.21 -11.32
N THR A 321 2.16 -11.23 -11.69
CA THR A 321 2.77 -10.23 -12.57
C THR A 321 3.31 -10.93 -13.81
N SER A 322 3.16 -10.36 -15.01
CA SER A 322 3.70 -10.96 -16.22
C SER A 322 5.20 -11.23 -16.09
N SER A 323 5.71 -12.36 -16.60
CA SER A 323 7.12 -12.72 -16.48
C SER A 323 8.02 -11.70 -17.17
N VAL A 324 7.52 -11.10 -18.24
CA VAL A 324 8.21 -10.14 -19.10
C VAL A 324 7.46 -8.82 -19.21
N HIS A 325 8.22 -7.77 -19.49
CA HIS A 325 7.72 -6.55 -20.10
C HIS A 325 7.41 -6.83 -21.56
N PHE A 326 6.40 -6.16 -22.10
CA PHE A 326 6.00 -6.34 -23.49
C PHE A 326 5.61 -5.01 -24.13
N GLY A 327 5.42 -5.02 -25.44
CA GLY A 327 5.13 -3.82 -26.22
C GLY A 327 4.35 -4.18 -27.48
N LEU A 328 4.16 -3.20 -28.35
CA LEU A 328 3.40 -3.38 -29.60
C LEU A 328 4.11 -4.30 -30.62
N SER A 329 5.40 -4.59 -30.41
CA SER A 329 6.14 -5.60 -31.18
C SER A 329 5.61 -7.02 -30.94
N ARG A 330 4.88 -7.26 -29.83
CA ARG A 330 4.36 -8.57 -29.41
C ARG A 330 5.45 -9.64 -29.36
N ARG A 331 6.66 -9.21 -29.01
CA ARG A 331 7.86 -10.01 -28.77
C ARG A 331 8.55 -9.49 -27.51
N ALA A 332 9.17 -10.36 -26.74
CA ALA A 332 9.88 -9.98 -25.53
C ALA A 332 11.05 -10.92 -25.24
N LEU A 333 12.07 -10.43 -24.53
CA LEU A 333 13.21 -11.23 -24.11
C LEU A 333 13.31 -11.22 -22.57
N LEU A 334 13.21 -12.40 -21.97
CA LEU A 334 13.58 -12.62 -20.57
C LEU A 334 15.03 -13.09 -20.49
N VAL A 335 15.84 -12.42 -19.66
CA VAL A 335 17.19 -12.88 -19.32
C VAL A 335 17.26 -13.11 -17.82
N THR A 336 17.39 -14.36 -17.42
CA THR A 336 17.64 -14.72 -16.01
C THR A 336 19.15 -14.81 -15.79
N GLN A 337 19.65 -14.10 -14.78
CA GLN A 337 21.06 -14.12 -14.41
C GLN A 337 21.27 -14.82 -13.07
N ASN A 338 22.21 -15.76 -13.01
CA ASN A 338 22.57 -16.49 -11.79
C ASN A 338 24.09 -16.62 -11.66
N ALA A 339 24.59 -16.81 -10.44
CA ALA A 339 25.95 -17.30 -10.25
C ALA A 339 26.11 -18.66 -10.94
N ALA A 340 27.24 -18.88 -11.61
CA ALA A 340 27.49 -20.13 -12.30
C ALA A 340 27.70 -21.32 -11.35
N ASN A 341 28.22 -21.05 -10.16
CA ASN A 341 28.53 -22.06 -9.14
C ASN A 341 27.67 -21.83 -7.89
N PRO A 342 27.05 -22.88 -7.31
CA PRO A 342 26.22 -22.76 -6.11
C PRO A 342 26.99 -22.23 -4.90
N ASP A 343 28.26 -22.62 -4.78
CA ASP A 343 29.17 -22.15 -3.74
C ASP A 343 29.71 -20.74 -4.01
N ARG A 344 29.35 -20.11 -5.13
CA ARG A 344 29.84 -18.78 -5.54
C ARG A 344 31.37 -18.67 -5.56
N VAL A 345 32.09 -19.75 -5.87
CA VAL A 345 33.55 -19.72 -6.07
C VAL A 345 33.91 -20.09 -7.52
N VAL A 346 34.69 -19.25 -8.19
CA VAL A 346 35.29 -19.56 -9.49
C VAL A 346 36.70 -20.12 -9.25
N ALA A 347 36.81 -21.45 -9.21
CA ALA A 347 38.05 -22.13 -8.79
C ALA A 347 39.29 -21.83 -9.65
N ALA A 348 39.12 -21.51 -10.94
CA ALA A 348 40.22 -21.25 -11.86
C ALA A 348 39.92 -20.11 -12.85
N SER A 349 40.97 -19.39 -13.26
CA SER A 349 40.89 -18.35 -14.30
C SER A 349 40.38 -18.93 -15.61
N GLY A 350 39.41 -18.27 -16.25
CA GLY A 350 38.65 -18.75 -17.40
C GLY A 350 37.42 -19.59 -17.03
N GLY A 351 37.19 -19.86 -15.74
CA GLY A 351 35.98 -20.53 -15.25
C GLY A 351 34.72 -19.68 -15.40
N ALA A 352 33.56 -20.33 -15.35
CA ALA A 352 32.27 -19.68 -15.42
C ALA A 352 32.00 -18.86 -14.14
N PHE A 353 31.68 -17.58 -14.32
CA PHE A 353 31.30 -16.65 -13.26
C PHE A 353 29.78 -16.55 -13.15
N ALA A 354 29.11 -16.32 -14.29
CA ALA A 354 27.66 -16.24 -14.37
C ALA A 354 27.09 -17.30 -15.31
N SER A 355 25.83 -17.64 -15.11
CA SER A 355 24.99 -18.37 -16.05
C SER A 355 23.82 -17.47 -16.45
N LEU A 356 23.74 -17.11 -17.73
CA LEU A 356 22.64 -16.32 -18.28
C LEU A 356 21.71 -17.23 -19.08
N THR A 357 20.43 -17.20 -18.76
CA THR A 357 19.39 -17.93 -19.52
C THR A 357 18.51 -16.95 -20.27
N PHE A 358 18.49 -17.07 -21.59
CA PHE A 358 17.72 -16.24 -22.51
C PHE A 358 16.47 -16.99 -22.95
N ARG A 359 15.30 -16.38 -22.76
CA ARG A 359 14.03 -16.92 -23.23
C ARG A 359 13.30 -15.85 -24.03
N ALA A 360 13.09 -16.12 -25.31
CA ALA A 360 12.28 -15.27 -26.17
C ALA A 360 10.79 -15.58 -25.99
N PHE A 361 9.96 -14.59 -26.25
CA PHE A 361 8.51 -14.73 -26.35
C PHE A 361 8.06 -14.09 -27.67
N GLY A 362 7.10 -14.74 -28.34
CA GLY A 362 6.65 -14.34 -29.68
C GLY A 362 7.63 -14.74 -30.79
N GLU A 363 7.13 -14.72 -32.03
CA GLU A 363 7.90 -15.05 -33.23
C GLU A 363 8.04 -13.80 -34.13
N PRO A 364 9.10 -13.70 -34.95
CA PRO A 364 10.21 -14.63 -35.10
C PRO A 364 11.22 -14.57 -33.93
N SER A 365 12.22 -15.47 -33.94
CA SER A 365 13.36 -15.48 -33.01
C SER A 365 14.02 -14.11 -32.84
N ILE A 366 14.49 -13.80 -31.63
CA ILE A 366 15.20 -12.55 -31.29
C ILE A 366 16.70 -12.72 -31.51
N ASP A 367 17.31 -11.81 -32.28
CA ASP A 367 18.76 -11.76 -32.50
C ASP A 367 19.45 -10.96 -31.37
N VAL A 368 20.18 -11.64 -30.50
CA VAL A 368 21.06 -11.04 -29.50
C VAL A 368 22.45 -10.95 -30.11
N ARG A 369 22.96 -9.75 -30.39
CA ARG A 369 24.24 -9.55 -31.08
C ARG A 369 25.45 -9.64 -30.17
N SER A 370 25.31 -9.12 -28.95
CA SER A 370 26.34 -9.23 -27.92
C SER A 370 25.75 -9.03 -26.54
N VAL A 371 26.39 -9.66 -25.55
CA VAL A 371 26.04 -9.51 -24.13
C VAL A 371 27.31 -9.23 -23.33
N SER A 372 27.26 -8.18 -22.52
CA SER A 372 28.33 -7.83 -21.59
C SER A 372 27.75 -7.50 -20.22
N LEU A 373 28.38 -8.03 -19.17
CA LEU A 373 28.03 -7.71 -17.79
C LEU A 373 28.74 -6.43 -17.38
N THR A 374 28.02 -5.57 -16.66
CA THR A 374 28.60 -4.45 -15.95
C THR A 374 29.29 -4.98 -14.70
N LYS A 375 30.60 -4.81 -14.62
CA LYS A 375 31.36 -5.12 -13.41
C LYS A 375 31.20 -3.97 -12.41
N VAL A 376 30.49 -4.25 -11.31
CA VAL A 376 30.25 -3.30 -10.21
C VAL A 376 31.50 -3.18 -9.34
N ARG A 377 32.16 -4.31 -9.03
CA ARG A 377 33.33 -4.38 -8.16
C ARG A 377 34.23 -5.57 -8.51
N GLY A 378 35.51 -5.47 -8.15
CA GLY A 378 36.43 -6.62 -8.08
C GLY A 378 37.44 -6.71 -9.22
N PRO A 379 38.50 -7.52 -9.04
CA PRO A 379 39.52 -7.72 -10.06
C PRO A 379 39.05 -8.65 -11.19
N GLY A 380 39.86 -8.79 -12.24
CA GLY A 380 39.58 -9.69 -13.35
C GLY A 380 38.76 -9.08 -14.49
N THR A 381 38.64 -9.85 -15.58
CA THR A 381 38.00 -9.45 -16.84
C THR A 381 36.89 -10.45 -17.19
N LEU A 382 35.66 -9.96 -17.26
CA LEU A 382 34.48 -10.72 -17.69
C LEU A 382 34.50 -10.82 -19.22
N ALA A 383 34.26 -12.02 -19.74
CA ALA A 383 34.09 -12.23 -21.16
C ALA A 383 32.73 -11.71 -21.63
N SER A 384 32.64 -11.28 -22.89
CA SER A 384 31.36 -10.99 -23.54
C SER A 384 30.84 -12.24 -24.26
N ILE A 385 29.52 -12.38 -24.31
CA ILE A 385 28.87 -13.39 -25.15
C ILE A 385 28.70 -12.80 -26.55
N GLY A 386 29.02 -13.60 -27.57
CA GLY A 386 28.82 -13.24 -28.97
C GLY A 386 27.35 -13.29 -29.40
N SER A 387 27.12 -13.33 -30.72
CA SER A 387 25.77 -13.34 -31.26
C SER A 387 25.04 -14.67 -31.05
N LEU A 388 23.75 -14.60 -30.75
CA LEU A 388 22.84 -15.72 -30.48
C LEU A 388 21.44 -15.39 -31.03
N GLY A 389 20.82 -16.34 -31.74
CA GLY A 389 19.39 -16.29 -32.05
C GLY A 389 18.58 -17.07 -31.03
N VAL A 390 17.60 -16.42 -30.38
CA VAL A 390 16.76 -17.03 -29.34
C VAL A 390 15.34 -17.20 -29.87
N SER A 391 14.85 -18.45 -29.97
CA SER A 391 13.49 -18.75 -30.42
C SER A 391 12.54 -18.93 -29.24
N ALA A 392 11.22 -18.70 -29.43
CA ALA A 392 10.27 -18.59 -28.31
C ALA A 392 10.16 -19.86 -27.44
N ASN A 393 10.43 -21.02 -28.02
CA ASN A 393 10.27 -22.33 -27.37
C ASN A 393 11.61 -23.00 -27.02
N ASN A 394 12.74 -22.35 -27.31
CA ASN A 394 14.07 -22.91 -27.04
C ASN A 394 14.89 -21.89 -26.24
N PRO A 395 14.79 -21.89 -24.90
CA PRO A 395 15.63 -21.04 -24.08
C PRO A 395 17.10 -21.47 -24.22
N GLU A 396 18.00 -20.50 -24.20
CA GLU A 396 19.43 -20.69 -24.39
C GLU A 396 20.16 -20.30 -23.11
N THR A 397 20.99 -21.18 -22.56
CA THR A 397 21.76 -20.90 -21.34
C THR A 397 23.25 -20.86 -21.68
N LEU A 398 23.89 -19.73 -21.39
CA LEU A 398 25.30 -19.49 -21.70
C LEU A 398 26.08 -19.04 -20.46
N PRO A 399 27.27 -19.63 -20.22
CA PRO A 399 28.14 -19.16 -19.16
C PRO A 399 28.83 -17.85 -19.57
N VAL A 400 29.15 -17.02 -18.58
CA VAL A 400 30.04 -15.87 -18.73
C VAL A 400 31.35 -16.20 -18.01
N PRO A 401 32.44 -16.50 -18.74
CA PRO A 401 33.74 -16.71 -18.14
C PRO A 401 34.33 -15.46 -17.50
N ILE A 402 35.16 -15.65 -16.48
CA ILE A 402 36.00 -14.59 -15.92
C ILE A 402 37.47 -15.00 -15.91
N THR A 403 38.36 -14.07 -16.27
CA THR A 403 39.81 -14.26 -16.18
C THR A 403 40.39 -13.38 -15.07
N PHE A 404 41.26 -13.93 -14.25
CA PHE A 404 41.93 -13.24 -13.15
C PHE A 404 43.34 -13.79 -12.90
N THR A 405 44.16 -13.00 -12.19
CA THR A 405 45.56 -13.33 -11.88
C THR A 405 45.82 -13.53 -10.38
N THR A 406 44.98 -12.95 -9.53
CA THR A 406 45.14 -13.00 -8.07
C THR A 406 43.89 -13.65 -7.46
N PRO A 407 44.01 -14.83 -6.82
CA PRO A 407 42.91 -15.44 -6.07
C PRO A 407 42.72 -14.76 -4.70
N GLY A 408 41.54 -14.95 -4.09
CA GLY A 408 41.19 -14.48 -2.74
C GLY A 408 40.34 -13.21 -2.70
N ASP A 409 40.15 -12.55 -3.83
CA ASP A 409 39.19 -11.46 -4.00
C ASP A 409 37.83 -11.97 -4.53
N TYR A 410 36.81 -11.12 -4.53
CA TYR A 410 35.51 -11.38 -5.13
C TYR A 410 35.14 -10.33 -6.18
N VAL A 411 34.22 -10.71 -7.06
CA VAL A 411 33.68 -9.88 -8.13
C VAL A 411 32.18 -9.77 -7.97
N VAL A 412 31.68 -8.55 -8.13
CA VAL A 412 30.26 -8.24 -8.22
C VAL A 412 29.98 -7.73 -9.62
N ALA A 413 29.07 -8.36 -10.34
CA ALA A 413 28.67 -7.93 -11.67
C ALA A 413 27.21 -8.25 -11.93
N ARG A 414 26.61 -7.50 -12.86
CA ARG A 414 25.22 -7.67 -13.25
C ARG A 414 25.03 -7.40 -14.72
N LEU A 415 23.95 -7.93 -15.29
CA LEU A 415 23.50 -7.54 -16.60
C LEU A 415 22.64 -6.28 -16.51
N ASP A 416 23.06 -5.21 -17.17
CA ASP A 416 22.23 -4.02 -17.39
C ASP A 416 21.66 -4.04 -18.82
N ARG A 417 20.55 -3.34 -19.07
CA ARG A 417 19.97 -3.22 -20.42
C ARG A 417 20.97 -2.73 -21.47
N ALA A 418 21.87 -1.81 -21.09
CA ALA A 418 22.92 -1.27 -21.94
C ALA A 418 23.98 -2.31 -22.35
N GLY A 419 24.12 -3.39 -21.57
CA GLY A 419 25.01 -4.51 -21.86
C GLY A 419 24.45 -5.48 -22.92
N LEU A 420 23.19 -5.32 -23.34
CA LEU A 420 22.51 -6.15 -24.34
C LEU A 420 22.34 -5.40 -25.67
N GLN A 421 23.03 -5.87 -26.70
CA GLN A 421 22.82 -5.39 -28.07
C GLN A 421 21.89 -6.35 -28.80
N LEU A 422 20.74 -5.85 -29.26
CA LEU A 422 19.76 -6.64 -29.98
C LEU A 422 19.71 -6.22 -31.46
N GLY A 423 19.32 -7.15 -32.33
CA GLY A 423 19.05 -6.88 -33.74
C GLY A 423 17.71 -6.19 -33.97
N ASP A 424 16.76 -6.41 -33.06
CA ASP A 424 15.41 -5.85 -33.07
C ASP A 424 15.15 -5.02 -31.81
N ASP A 425 14.25 -4.05 -31.91
CA ASP A 425 13.75 -3.31 -30.75
C ASP A 425 12.61 -4.09 -30.09
N VAL A 426 12.95 -4.84 -29.05
CA VAL A 426 12.02 -5.64 -28.25
C VAL A 426 12.21 -5.32 -26.77
N PRO A 427 11.12 -5.27 -25.99
CA PRO A 427 11.21 -5.17 -24.54
C PRO A 427 12.04 -6.29 -23.94
N VAL A 428 12.86 -5.93 -22.94
CA VAL A 428 13.74 -6.84 -22.23
C VAL A 428 13.43 -6.80 -20.75
N THR A 429 13.36 -7.98 -20.14
CA THR A 429 13.29 -8.16 -18.69
C THR A 429 14.52 -8.89 -18.23
N ILE A 430 15.22 -8.34 -17.24
CA ILE A 430 16.38 -8.96 -16.61
C ILE A 430 15.97 -9.37 -15.20
N GLU A 431 15.99 -10.67 -14.91
CA GLU A 431 15.63 -11.21 -13.60
C GLU A 431 16.86 -11.76 -12.88
N GLY A 432 16.98 -11.44 -11.60
CA GLY A 432 18.01 -11.97 -10.70
C GLY A 432 18.86 -10.87 -10.06
N PRO A 433 19.40 -11.13 -8.85
CA PRO A 433 20.22 -10.16 -8.13
C PRO A 433 21.57 -9.95 -8.82
N ASP A 434 22.36 -9.01 -8.30
CA ASP A 434 23.77 -8.89 -8.65
C ASP A 434 24.49 -10.22 -8.38
N ILE A 435 25.35 -10.62 -9.32
CA ILE A 435 26.11 -11.86 -9.23
C ILE A 435 27.38 -11.58 -8.44
N VAL A 436 27.55 -12.32 -7.35
CA VAL A 436 28.74 -12.29 -6.50
C VAL A 436 29.44 -13.63 -6.62
N SER A 437 30.75 -13.62 -6.91
CA SER A 437 31.59 -14.81 -6.79
C SER A 437 33.03 -14.50 -6.39
N TYR A 438 33.57 -15.35 -5.54
CA TYR A 438 34.96 -15.38 -5.12
C TYR A 438 35.86 -16.00 -6.20
N LEU A 439 37.08 -15.50 -6.32
CA LEU A 439 38.05 -15.95 -7.30
C LEU A 439 39.08 -16.87 -6.64
N GLY A 440 39.08 -18.14 -7.03
CA GLY A 440 39.99 -19.17 -6.52
C GLY A 440 39.59 -19.73 -5.15
N THR A 441 39.43 -18.88 -4.13
CA THR A 441 39.15 -19.29 -2.74
C THR A 441 38.17 -18.34 -2.05
N ALA A 442 37.27 -18.91 -1.25
CA ALA A 442 36.38 -18.18 -0.36
C ALA A 442 37.12 -17.58 0.87
N PRO A 443 36.57 -16.53 1.51
CA PRO A 443 37.14 -15.96 2.72
C PRO A 443 36.88 -16.89 3.91
N THR A 444 37.68 -16.74 4.98
CA THR A 444 37.46 -17.45 6.25
C THR A 444 36.75 -16.61 7.31
N ASP A 445 36.70 -15.29 7.11
CA ASP A 445 36.06 -14.32 8.01
C ASP A 445 34.75 -13.84 7.39
N HIS A 446 33.73 -13.61 8.22
CA HIS A 446 32.45 -13.06 7.78
C HIS A 446 32.61 -11.64 7.21
N ARG A 447 31.91 -11.40 6.10
CA ARG A 447 31.85 -10.12 5.39
C ARG A 447 30.44 -9.92 4.86
N THR A 448 30.03 -8.67 4.72
CA THR A 448 28.77 -8.34 4.05
C THR A 448 29.02 -8.19 2.56
N ASP A 449 29.04 -9.30 1.84
CA ASP A 449 29.41 -9.34 0.42
C ASP A 449 28.51 -10.21 -0.46
N GLY A 450 27.55 -10.93 0.11
CA GLY A 450 26.60 -11.80 -0.59
C GLY A 450 27.10 -13.24 -0.78
N TYR A 451 28.20 -13.60 -0.13
CA TYR A 451 28.66 -14.98 0.01
C TYR A 451 28.09 -15.59 1.28
N PHE A 452 26.99 -16.32 1.15
CA PHE A 452 26.24 -16.83 2.30
C PHE A 452 26.74 -18.18 2.87
N GLU A 453 27.81 -18.73 2.31
CA GLU A 453 28.31 -20.06 2.67
C GLU A 453 29.31 -20.03 3.83
N ASP A 454 29.73 -18.83 4.27
CA ASP A 454 30.48 -18.62 5.50
C ASP A 454 29.60 -18.75 6.76
N TRP A 455 28.28 -18.56 6.63
CA TRP A 455 27.26 -18.78 7.66
C TRP A 455 27.03 -20.26 7.97
N THR A 456 27.98 -20.89 8.64
CA THR A 456 27.94 -22.34 8.95
C THR A 456 27.05 -22.72 10.14
N GLN A 457 26.69 -21.77 11.01
CA GLN A 457 25.88 -21.99 12.21
C GLN A 457 24.63 -21.12 12.18
N LYS A 458 23.50 -21.71 11.78
CA LYS A 458 22.21 -21.02 11.66
C LYS A 458 21.21 -21.59 12.67
N ALA A 459 20.42 -20.72 13.28
CA ALA A 459 19.20 -21.13 13.96
C ALA A 459 18.09 -21.35 12.94
N VAL A 460 17.22 -22.31 13.21
CA VAL A 460 16.00 -22.56 12.44
C VAL A 460 14.86 -21.89 13.19
N ASN A 461 14.03 -21.12 12.48
CA ASN A 461 12.82 -20.55 13.07
C ASN A 461 11.81 -21.70 13.33
N PRO A 462 11.38 -21.93 14.58
CA PRO A 462 10.47 -23.03 14.89
C PRO A 462 9.02 -22.76 14.46
N ARG A 463 8.68 -21.55 14.00
CA ARG A 463 7.31 -21.22 13.55
C ARG A 463 6.94 -21.99 12.29
N ILE A 464 5.77 -22.63 12.30
CA ILE A 464 5.30 -23.56 11.25
C ILE A 464 4.16 -22.95 10.41
N VAL A 465 3.56 -21.85 10.86
CA VAL A 465 2.44 -21.22 10.15
C VAL A 465 3.01 -20.24 9.13
N VAL A 466 3.11 -20.71 7.89
CA VAL A 466 3.52 -19.91 6.73
C VAL A 466 2.32 -19.07 6.28
N GLN A 467 2.37 -17.76 6.49
CA GLN A 467 1.32 -16.83 6.05
C GLN A 467 1.70 -16.16 4.73
N ASP A 468 2.95 -15.67 4.63
CA ASP A 468 3.59 -15.30 3.37
C ASP A 468 5.02 -15.84 3.34
N ARG A 469 5.22 -16.82 2.45
CA ARG A 469 6.51 -17.51 2.27
C ARG A 469 7.67 -16.53 2.02
N ASN A 470 7.43 -15.37 1.45
CA ASN A 470 8.50 -14.42 1.07
C ASN A 470 8.99 -13.55 2.22
N ILE A 471 8.26 -13.52 3.35
CA ILE A 471 8.70 -12.88 4.60
C ILE A 471 8.88 -13.88 5.75
N ASP A 472 8.36 -15.11 5.64
CA ASP A 472 8.57 -16.16 6.63
C ASP A 472 10.05 -16.54 6.73
N ILE A 473 10.69 -16.14 7.83
CA ILE A 473 12.10 -16.35 8.12
C ILE A 473 12.30 -17.83 8.46
N ARG A 474 13.10 -18.53 7.67
CA ARG A 474 13.40 -19.96 7.86
C ARG A 474 14.66 -20.18 8.68
N ASN A 475 15.77 -19.54 8.32
CA ASN A 475 17.00 -19.58 9.10
C ASN A 475 17.54 -18.18 9.38
N TYR A 476 18.16 -18.00 10.54
CA TYR A 476 18.76 -16.74 10.97
C TYR A 476 20.04 -16.97 11.77
N ALA A 477 20.96 -16.01 11.76
CA ALA A 477 22.23 -16.10 12.47
C ALA A 477 22.85 -14.73 12.73
N ALA A 478 23.75 -14.67 13.72
CA ALA A 478 24.52 -13.47 14.04
C ALA A 478 25.98 -13.83 14.32
N ASN A 479 26.90 -13.00 13.84
CA ASN A 479 28.33 -13.13 14.13
C ASN A 479 28.94 -11.75 14.37
N ARG A 480 30.03 -11.70 15.13
CA ARG A 480 30.81 -10.49 15.33
C ARG A 480 32.28 -10.74 15.00
N THR A 481 32.81 -9.92 14.10
CA THR A 481 34.24 -9.86 13.80
C THR A 481 34.75 -8.45 14.06
N GLY A 482 35.66 -8.30 15.02
CA GLY A 482 36.17 -6.98 15.42
C GLY A 482 35.06 -6.08 15.99
N SER A 483 34.87 -4.91 15.38
CA SER A 483 33.83 -3.94 15.74
C SER A 483 32.53 -4.10 14.94
N THR A 484 32.45 -5.03 13.98
CA THR A 484 31.27 -5.15 13.13
C THR A 484 30.37 -6.28 13.61
N ALA A 485 29.09 -5.96 13.77
CA ALA A 485 28.02 -6.93 14.00
C ALA A 485 27.46 -7.35 12.64
N PHE A 486 27.43 -8.66 12.38
CA PHE A 486 26.88 -9.25 11.17
C PHE A 486 25.64 -10.05 11.51
N VAL A 487 24.64 -9.98 10.64
CA VAL A 487 23.37 -10.70 10.77
C VAL A 487 22.98 -11.32 9.44
N TYR A 488 22.26 -12.44 9.49
CA TYR A 488 21.81 -13.21 8.33
C TYR A 488 20.37 -13.65 8.51
N ALA A 489 19.60 -13.66 7.42
CA ALA A 489 18.35 -14.39 7.33
C ALA A 489 18.09 -14.99 5.94
N ASP A 490 17.32 -16.07 5.88
CA ASP A 490 16.69 -16.58 4.66
C ASP A 490 15.22 -16.89 4.86
N VAL A 491 14.45 -16.85 3.76
CA VAL A 491 12.98 -17.01 3.76
C VAL A 491 12.53 -18.30 3.08
N GLU A 492 11.40 -18.85 3.53
CA GLU A 492 10.84 -20.14 3.07
C GLU A 492 10.40 -20.12 1.58
N GLY A 493 10.04 -18.95 1.04
CA GLY A 493 9.56 -18.74 -0.33
C GLY A 493 10.66 -18.72 -1.37
N GLY A 494 11.92 -18.63 -0.93
CA GLY A 494 13.06 -18.51 -1.83
C GLY A 494 13.10 -17.19 -2.60
N ARG A 495 12.29 -16.20 -2.21
CA ARG A 495 12.25 -14.83 -2.74
C ARG A 495 12.08 -13.85 -1.59
N ILE A 496 13.09 -13.04 -1.29
CA ILE A 496 12.98 -11.95 -0.31
C ILE A 496 12.67 -10.62 -1.02
N PHE A 497 12.04 -9.68 -0.30
CA PHE A 497 11.71 -8.34 -0.81
C PHE A 497 10.81 -8.38 -2.04
N THR A 498 9.87 -9.32 -2.11
CA THR A 498 8.96 -9.42 -3.25
C THR A 498 8.03 -8.23 -3.29
N GLY A 499 7.45 -7.88 -2.15
CA GLY A 499 6.44 -6.83 -2.03
C GLY A 499 5.25 -7.00 -2.97
N SER A 500 4.54 -5.90 -3.22
CA SER A 500 3.38 -5.86 -4.11
C SER A 500 3.42 -4.67 -5.07
N ALA A 501 3.01 -4.90 -6.32
CA ALA A 501 2.86 -3.82 -7.29
C ALA A 501 1.58 -3.00 -7.08
N SER A 502 0.58 -3.55 -6.40
CA SER A 502 -0.67 -2.88 -6.08
C SER A 502 -1.04 -3.12 -4.61
N PRO A 503 -0.52 -2.29 -3.67
CA PRO A 503 -0.82 -2.41 -2.24
C PRO A 503 -2.23 -1.91 -1.92
N GLU A 504 -3.24 -2.57 -2.48
CA GLU A 504 -4.64 -2.31 -2.29
C GLU A 504 -5.46 -3.61 -2.19
N ARG A 505 -6.47 -3.58 -1.34
CA ARG A 505 -7.53 -4.60 -1.27
C ARG A 505 -8.86 -3.86 -1.31
N VAL A 506 -9.71 -4.22 -2.26
CA VAL A 506 -11.03 -3.60 -2.42
C VAL A 506 -12.09 -4.61 -2.00
N ALA A 507 -12.87 -4.29 -0.98
CA ALA A 507 -14.02 -5.07 -0.56
C ALA A 507 -15.31 -4.53 -1.19
N LEU A 508 -16.33 -5.38 -1.35
CA LEU A 508 -17.67 -4.93 -1.74
C LEU A 508 -18.29 -4.04 -0.65
N GLY A 509 -18.42 -2.75 -0.95
CA GLY A 509 -19.19 -1.85 -0.10
C GLY A 509 -20.69 -2.12 -0.22
N ALA A 510 -21.39 -2.33 0.90
CA ALA A 510 -22.84 -2.19 0.94
C ALA A 510 -23.18 -0.72 0.66
N GLY A 511 -23.90 -0.45 -0.44
CA GLY A 511 -24.11 0.90 -0.98
C GLY A 511 -24.41 1.98 0.07
N ALA A 512 -23.47 2.88 0.28
CA ALA A 512 -23.62 4.07 1.09
C ALA A 512 -23.45 5.31 0.21
N ALA A 513 -24.56 6.00 -0.05
CA ALA A 513 -24.53 7.40 -0.47
C ALA A 513 -24.48 8.25 0.80
N GLY A 514 -23.27 8.67 1.19
CA GLY A 514 -23.01 9.54 2.34
C GLY A 514 -21.78 10.40 2.08
N ALA A 515 -21.85 11.68 2.45
CA ALA A 515 -20.94 12.74 2.02
C ALA A 515 -19.45 12.51 2.39
N GLN A 516 -18.56 12.82 1.43
CA GLN A 516 -17.11 12.82 1.60
C GLN A 516 -16.67 13.73 2.77
N PRO A 517 -15.88 13.21 3.73
CA PRO A 517 -15.03 14.04 4.58
C PRO A 517 -14.04 14.80 3.70
N ALA A 518 -13.61 15.99 4.14
CA ALA A 518 -12.59 16.77 3.43
C ALA A 518 -11.33 15.91 3.23
N PRO A 519 -10.68 15.94 2.05
CA PRO A 519 -9.52 15.09 1.80
C PRO A 519 -8.38 15.49 2.73
N GLY A 520 -8.13 14.65 3.74
CA GLY A 520 -6.80 14.55 4.34
C GLY A 520 -5.80 14.21 3.24
N ARG A 521 -4.54 14.63 3.41
CA ARG A 521 -3.50 14.23 2.45
C ARG A 521 -3.43 12.69 2.43
N PRO A 522 -3.49 12.05 1.25
CA PRO A 522 -3.38 10.60 1.17
C PRO A 522 -2.10 10.15 1.88
N MET A 523 -2.23 9.22 2.83
CA MET A 523 -1.07 8.60 3.49
C MET A 523 -0.23 7.87 2.45
N ARG A 524 1.09 7.81 2.68
CA ARG A 524 2.00 7.07 1.79
C ARG A 524 1.65 5.59 1.90
N ARG A 525 1.24 4.97 0.78
CA ARG A 525 1.02 3.53 0.67
C ARG A 525 2.04 2.96 -0.29
N THR A 526 2.76 1.93 0.13
CA THR A 526 3.75 1.23 -0.70
C THR A 526 3.57 -0.27 -0.55
N GLY A 527 4.04 -1.01 -1.55
CA GLY A 527 4.07 -2.47 -1.50
C GLY A 527 5.42 -2.99 -1.03
N GLU A 528 6.13 -2.26 -0.16
CA GLU A 528 7.48 -2.66 0.30
C GLU A 528 7.38 -3.69 1.43
N ASP A 529 8.22 -4.72 1.37
CA ASP A 529 8.49 -5.59 2.52
C ASP A 529 9.54 -4.90 3.41
N VAL A 530 9.44 -5.11 4.72
CA VAL A 530 10.31 -4.51 5.72
C VAL A 530 10.93 -5.60 6.58
N PHE A 531 12.25 -5.58 6.72
CA PHE A 531 12.98 -6.40 7.67
C PHE A 531 13.60 -5.49 8.73
N LEU A 532 13.30 -5.78 10.00
CA LEU A 532 13.85 -5.10 11.16
C LEU A 532 14.74 -6.08 11.92
N VAL A 533 16.00 -5.68 12.15
CA VAL A 533 16.94 -6.47 12.95
C VAL A 533 17.32 -5.68 14.18
N TYR A 534 16.87 -6.13 15.34
CA TYR A 534 17.12 -5.50 16.63
C TYR A 534 18.39 -6.07 17.26
N LEU A 535 19.26 -5.20 17.76
CA LEU A 535 20.60 -5.51 18.24
C LEU A 535 20.79 -4.99 19.67
N ASP A 536 20.97 -5.91 20.61
CA ASP A 536 21.46 -5.65 21.96
C ASP A 536 22.98 -5.81 21.96
N VAL A 537 23.70 -4.71 22.18
CA VAL A 537 25.16 -4.70 22.04
C VAL A 537 25.88 -5.09 23.33
N ASP A 538 25.15 -5.16 24.45
CA ASP A 538 25.64 -5.65 25.73
C ASP A 538 24.46 -6.06 26.64
N THR A 539 24.09 -7.34 26.58
CA THR A 539 23.01 -7.96 27.38
C THR A 539 23.18 -7.82 28.89
N SER A 540 24.34 -7.38 29.38
CA SER A 540 24.57 -7.09 30.80
C SER A 540 24.16 -5.67 31.22
N LEU A 541 23.92 -4.77 30.25
CA LEU A 541 23.53 -3.39 30.50
C LEU A 541 22.01 -3.24 30.46
N PRO A 542 21.43 -2.41 31.35
CA PRO A 542 19.99 -2.18 31.39
C PRO A 542 19.50 -1.11 30.39
N ALA A 543 20.40 -0.53 29.58
CA ALA A 543 20.05 0.46 28.57
C ALA A 543 19.50 -0.22 27.31
N GLY A 544 18.68 0.49 26.52
CA GLY A 544 18.09 -0.02 25.28
C GLY A 544 16.57 -0.18 25.34
N PHE A 545 15.98 -0.47 24.19
CA PHE A 545 14.58 -0.79 23.99
C PHE A 545 14.42 -2.31 23.92
N GLN A 546 13.89 -2.92 24.98
CA GLN A 546 13.40 -4.30 24.91
C GLN A 546 12.45 -4.46 23.73
N VAL A 547 12.62 -5.54 22.97
CA VAL A 547 11.89 -5.84 21.74
C VAL A 547 12.18 -7.27 21.38
N LEU A 548 11.15 -8.08 21.11
CA LEU A 548 11.32 -9.48 20.68
C LEU A 548 12.32 -10.29 21.54
N GLY A 549 12.37 -10.01 22.85
CA GLY A 549 13.24 -10.69 23.81
C GLY A 549 14.68 -10.15 23.94
N VAL A 550 15.12 -9.19 23.13
CA VAL A 550 16.42 -8.49 23.30
C VAL A 550 16.21 -7.10 23.87
N ARG A 551 17.21 -6.50 24.53
CA ARG A 551 17.20 -5.08 24.91
C ARG A 551 18.00 -4.27 23.91
N ALA A 552 17.38 -3.95 22.79
CA ALA A 552 18.04 -3.39 21.63
C ALA A 552 18.55 -1.96 21.85
N ASP A 553 19.84 -1.76 21.60
CA ASP A 553 20.47 -0.44 21.50
C ASP A 553 20.40 0.09 20.07
N PHE A 554 20.36 -0.81 19.09
CA PHE A 554 20.25 -0.48 17.67
C PHE A 554 19.19 -1.33 17.00
N TYR A 555 18.61 -0.82 15.90
CA TYR A 555 18.01 -1.70 14.90
C TYR A 555 18.43 -1.33 13.49
N ILE A 556 18.43 -2.32 12.60
CA ILE A 556 18.62 -2.14 11.16
C ILE A 556 17.28 -2.30 10.49
N GLU A 557 16.82 -1.29 9.77
CA GLU A 557 15.69 -1.36 8.86
C GLU A 557 16.17 -1.60 7.44
N VAL A 558 15.63 -2.62 6.79
CA VAL A 558 15.82 -2.90 5.37
C VAL A 558 14.46 -2.93 4.72
N ARG A 559 14.23 -2.08 3.73
CA ARG A 559 12.99 -2.09 2.93
C ARG A 559 13.31 -2.56 1.53
N GLY A 560 12.44 -3.38 0.96
CA GLY A 560 12.65 -3.89 -0.39
C GLY A 560 11.35 -4.24 -1.11
N ILE A 561 11.44 -4.27 -2.44
CA ILE A 561 10.33 -4.60 -3.34
C ILE A 561 10.91 -5.13 -4.66
N TYR A 562 10.22 -6.06 -5.33
CA TYR A 562 10.65 -6.70 -6.57
C TYR A 562 12.02 -7.39 -6.51
N GLY A 563 12.39 -7.95 -5.36
CA GLY A 563 13.68 -8.60 -5.10
C GLY A 563 14.84 -7.62 -4.96
N LYS A 564 14.56 -6.32 -4.79
CA LYS A 564 15.56 -5.26 -4.66
C LYS A 564 15.40 -4.52 -3.35
N VAL A 565 16.52 -4.13 -2.78
CA VAL A 565 16.55 -3.25 -1.60
C VAL A 565 16.32 -1.81 -2.06
N VAL A 566 15.35 -1.15 -1.44
CA VAL A 566 15.00 0.26 -1.69
C VAL A 566 15.67 1.17 -0.68
N SER A 567 15.68 0.77 0.60
CA SER A 567 16.34 1.52 1.66
C SER A 567 16.97 0.61 2.71
N ARG A 568 18.04 1.11 3.31
CA ARG A 568 18.67 0.53 4.50
C ARG A 568 19.07 1.65 5.45
N GLN A 569 18.75 1.51 6.72
CA GLN A 569 19.05 2.53 7.73
C GLN A 569 19.21 1.86 9.10
N ALA A 570 20.24 2.25 9.84
CA ALA A 570 20.35 1.89 11.24
C ALA A 570 19.71 2.97 12.11
N TYR A 571 19.13 2.58 13.23
CA TYR A 571 18.60 3.46 14.25
C TYR A 571 19.24 3.10 15.58
N GLU A 572 19.41 4.10 16.43
CA GLU A 572 20.00 3.99 17.76
C GLU A 572 18.98 4.44 18.80
N TRP A 573 18.90 3.69 19.89
CA TRP A 573 18.02 4.00 21.00
C TRP A 573 18.61 5.14 21.82
N MET A 574 17.85 6.23 21.94
CA MET A 574 18.21 7.39 22.75
C MET A 574 17.12 7.65 23.79
N PRO A 575 17.42 8.40 24.87
CA PRO A 575 16.38 8.91 25.76
C PRO A 575 15.35 9.71 24.95
N GLY A 576 14.13 9.20 24.84
CA GLY A 576 13.03 9.79 24.06
C GLY A 576 12.70 9.07 22.74
N GLY A 577 13.42 7.99 22.38
CA GLY A 577 13.02 7.10 21.29
C GLY A 577 14.15 6.74 20.33
N TRP A 578 13.76 6.06 19.25
CA TRP A 578 14.64 5.69 18.16
C TRP A 578 15.03 6.90 17.31
N VAL A 579 16.33 7.03 17.06
CA VAL A 579 16.89 8.10 16.21
C VAL A 579 17.71 7.47 15.11
N ALA A 580 17.61 7.97 13.88
CA ALA A 580 18.41 7.50 12.76
C ALA A 580 19.91 7.63 13.10
N SER A 581 20.61 6.50 13.08
CA SER A 581 22.05 6.43 13.34
C SER A 581 22.83 6.90 12.12
N THR A 582 23.99 7.52 12.35
CA THR A 582 24.94 7.84 11.28
C THR A 582 25.84 6.66 10.90
N ARG A 583 25.68 5.52 11.56
CA ARG A 583 26.47 4.30 11.29
C ARG A 583 26.08 3.71 9.94
N THR A 584 27.08 3.24 9.21
CA THR A 584 26.87 2.62 7.90
C THR A 584 26.33 1.21 8.08
N VAL A 585 25.25 0.92 7.35
CA VAL A 585 24.75 -0.45 7.16
C VAL A 585 25.29 -0.97 5.84
N GLU A 586 26.19 -1.95 5.91
CA GLU A 586 26.49 -2.78 4.75
C GLU A 586 25.38 -3.81 4.60
N LEU A 587 24.98 -4.11 3.36
CA LEU A 587 23.92 -5.07 3.07
C LEU A 587 24.25 -5.77 1.76
N ALA A 588 24.08 -7.08 1.74
CA ALA A 588 24.11 -7.90 0.55
C ALA A 588 22.95 -8.90 0.60
N HIS A 589 22.37 -9.20 -0.56
CA HIS A 589 21.27 -10.15 -0.67
C HIS A 589 21.37 -10.95 -1.98
N ASP A 590 20.81 -12.14 -1.96
CA ASP A 590 20.45 -12.85 -3.17
C ASP A 590 18.94 -13.03 -3.28
N ARG A 591 18.50 -14.00 -4.08
CA ARG A 591 17.07 -14.22 -4.29
C ARG A 591 16.35 -14.55 -2.99
N ALA A 592 16.94 -15.31 -2.07
CA ALA A 592 16.25 -15.87 -0.91
C ALA A 592 16.81 -15.42 0.44
N ARG A 593 17.98 -14.78 0.43
CA ARG A 593 18.80 -14.56 1.62
C ARG A 593 19.29 -13.14 1.65
N PHE A 594 19.48 -12.59 2.84
CA PHE A 594 20.21 -11.35 3.04
C PHE A 594 21.15 -11.45 4.23
N GLU A 595 22.16 -10.59 4.22
CA GLU A 595 23.04 -10.34 5.34
C GLU A 595 23.29 -8.85 5.47
N ALA A 596 23.42 -8.37 6.71
CA ALA A 596 23.72 -6.98 7.01
C ALA A 596 24.87 -6.87 8.00
N GLY A 597 25.66 -5.81 7.86
CA GLY A 597 26.75 -5.47 8.76
C GLY A 597 26.57 -4.07 9.33
N LEU A 598 26.65 -3.94 10.65
CA LEU A 598 26.65 -2.66 11.36
C LEU A 598 28.01 -2.43 12.04
N ASP A 599 28.69 -1.34 11.67
CA ASP A 599 29.94 -0.94 12.33
C ASP A 599 29.64 -0.34 13.70
N LEU A 600 30.10 -1.01 14.76
CA LEU A 600 29.99 -0.61 16.17
C LEU A 600 31.29 0.03 16.69
N THR A 601 32.15 0.56 15.82
CA THR A 601 33.34 1.31 16.25
C THR A 601 32.93 2.42 17.22
N GLY A 602 33.60 2.46 18.38
CA GLY A 602 33.33 3.41 19.46
C GLY A 602 32.15 3.05 20.37
N VAL A 603 31.45 1.94 20.13
CA VAL A 603 30.42 1.39 21.03
C VAL A 603 31.08 0.43 22.01
N ALA A 604 30.79 0.59 23.30
CA ALA A 604 31.14 -0.42 24.29
C ALA A 604 30.23 -1.62 24.09
N THR A 605 30.82 -2.82 24.00
CA THR A 605 30.08 -4.02 23.64
C THR A 605 30.44 -5.14 24.61
N GLY A 606 29.44 -5.96 24.96
CA GLY A 606 29.59 -7.12 25.82
C GLY A 606 29.15 -8.39 25.10
N VAL A 607 28.40 -9.24 25.81
CA VAL A 607 27.68 -10.35 25.18
C VAL A 607 26.52 -9.75 24.40
N MET A 608 26.53 -9.92 23.07
CA MET A 608 25.52 -9.34 22.19
C MET A 608 24.42 -10.35 21.86
N ALA A 609 23.21 -9.84 21.63
CA ALA A 609 22.07 -10.61 21.17
C ALA A 609 21.31 -9.87 20.05
N MET A 610 20.55 -10.62 19.25
CA MET A 610 19.64 -10.07 18.24
C MET A 610 18.31 -10.80 18.19
N SER A 611 17.34 -10.14 17.57
CA SER A 611 16.09 -10.72 17.08
C SER A 611 15.70 -10.02 15.78
N MET A 612 14.88 -10.68 14.96
CA MET A 612 14.45 -10.15 13.68
C MET A 612 12.94 -10.20 13.54
N GLU A 613 12.42 -9.26 12.75
CA GLU A 613 11.04 -9.20 12.28
C GLU A 613 11.05 -8.94 10.78
N ALA A 614 10.15 -9.59 10.06
CA ALA A 614 9.88 -9.36 8.65
C ALA A 614 8.39 -9.07 8.49
N THR A 615 8.03 -8.01 7.78
CA THR A 615 6.64 -7.58 7.57
C THR A 615 6.41 -7.33 6.09
N ASP A 616 5.30 -7.82 5.54
CA ASP A 616 4.87 -7.51 4.18
C ASP A 616 4.06 -6.20 4.15
N TRP A 617 3.66 -5.79 2.95
CA TRP A 617 2.83 -4.61 2.75
C TRP A 617 1.40 -4.72 3.32
N ALA A 618 0.91 -5.94 3.53
CA ALA A 618 -0.40 -6.25 4.08
C ALA A 618 -0.37 -6.43 5.61
N SER A 619 0.76 -6.10 6.25
CA SER A 619 1.00 -6.24 7.69
C SER A 619 0.99 -7.69 8.20
N VAL A 620 1.15 -8.67 7.31
CA VAL A 620 1.57 -10.02 7.68
C VAL A 620 3.02 -9.91 8.15
N PHE A 621 3.36 -10.61 9.23
CA PHE A 621 4.71 -10.58 9.75
C PHE A 621 5.18 -11.95 10.25
N ASP A 622 6.49 -12.13 10.25
CA ASP A 622 7.18 -13.20 10.94
C ASP A 622 8.29 -12.62 11.83
N MET A 623 8.67 -13.37 12.86
CA MET A 623 9.72 -12.96 13.80
C MET A 623 10.53 -14.16 14.28
N THR A 624 11.77 -13.89 14.66
CA THR A 624 12.69 -14.91 15.20
C THR A 624 12.68 -14.92 16.72
N ASP A 625 13.14 -16.04 17.30
CA ASP A 625 13.60 -16.03 18.68
C ASP A 625 14.91 -15.23 18.83
N VAL A 626 15.35 -15.03 20.07
CA VAL A 626 16.61 -14.37 20.39
C VAL A 626 17.81 -15.24 19.98
N TYR A 627 18.77 -14.63 19.28
CA TYR A 627 20.03 -15.24 18.88
C TYR A 627 21.23 -14.51 19.51
N ASN A 628 22.11 -15.23 20.20
CA ASN A 628 23.35 -14.67 20.74
C ASN A 628 24.47 -14.66 19.70
N PHE A 629 25.23 -13.57 19.61
CA PHE A 629 26.31 -13.45 18.64
C PHE A 629 27.44 -14.43 18.90
N LEU A 630 27.92 -15.08 17.83
CA LEU A 630 29.11 -15.91 17.89
C LEU A 630 30.37 -15.02 17.94
N SER A 631 31.29 -15.33 18.85
CA SER A 631 32.60 -14.67 18.96
C SER A 631 33.61 -15.31 18.00
N GLY A 632 33.52 -15.01 16.70
CA GLY A 632 34.45 -15.46 15.66
C GLY A 632 34.05 -16.74 14.90
N PRO A 633 34.76 -17.08 13.80
CA PRO A 633 34.44 -18.23 12.97
C PRO A 633 34.96 -19.53 13.62
N GLY A 634 34.06 -20.28 14.28
CA GLY A 634 34.32 -21.67 14.68
C GLY A 634 34.48 -21.99 16.19
N GLY A 635 34.07 -21.12 17.11
CA GLY A 635 34.14 -21.38 18.56
C GLY A 635 32.82 -21.89 19.15
N GLY A 636 32.76 -23.18 19.53
CA GLY A 636 31.53 -23.86 19.93
C GLY A 636 31.00 -23.60 21.35
N GLY A 637 29.73 -24.01 21.54
CA GLY A 637 29.12 -24.20 22.86
C GLY A 637 27.60 -24.33 22.78
N THR A 638 27.08 -25.55 22.87
CA THR A 638 25.69 -25.84 23.22
C THR A 638 25.52 -25.81 24.74
N ARG A 639 24.52 -25.06 25.23
CA ARG A 639 23.54 -25.39 26.30
C ARG A 639 23.16 -24.17 27.12
N GLY A 640 21.86 -24.13 27.40
CA GLY A 640 21.17 -23.19 28.27
C GLY A 640 20.11 -22.49 27.44
N ALA A 641 18.91 -23.09 27.37
CA ALA A 641 17.74 -22.37 26.91
C ALA A 641 17.69 -21.01 27.64
N PRO A 642 17.79 -19.87 26.94
CA PRO A 642 17.44 -18.62 27.55
C PRO A 642 15.92 -18.62 27.66
N VAL A 643 15.48 -18.70 28.91
CA VAL A 643 14.22 -18.18 29.45
C VAL A 643 13.44 -17.37 28.40
N LEU A 644 12.28 -17.91 28.00
CA LEU A 644 11.21 -17.11 27.38
C LEU A 644 10.80 -16.05 28.41
N GLY A 645 11.39 -14.88 28.31
CA GLY A 645 10.86 -13.65 28.88
C GLY A 645 10.69 -12.67 27.73
N PRO A 646 9.46 -12.34 27.32
CA PRO A 646 9.29 -11.39 26.24
C PRO A 646 8.85 -10.01 26.79
N LEU A 647 9.21 -8.98 26.01
CA LEU A 647 8.48 -7.70 25.80
C LEU A 647 8.93 -6.41 26.55
N PHE A 648 9.61 -5.52 25.79
CA PHE A 648 9.58 -4.04 25.71
C PHE A 648 9.61 -3.09 26.97
N PRO A 649 10.50 -2.04 27.09
CA PRO A 649 10.25 -0.79 27.80
C PRO A 649 9.61 0.17 26.81
N GLY A 650 8.35 -0.10 26.59
CA GLY A 650 7.44 0.63 25.73
C GLY A 650 6.18 -0.19 25.89
N ASN A 651 5.41 0.16 26.93
CA ASN A 651 4.14 -0.39 27.36
C ASN A 651 3.67 -1.59 26.52
N ALA A 652 3.75 -2.81 27.09
CA ALA A 652 3.45 -4.05 26.36
C ALA A 652 2.12 -3.95 25.60
N VAL A 653 2.11 -4.25 24.31
CA VAL A 653 0.93 -4.06 23.45
C VAL A 653 0.22 -5.38 23.21
N ALA A 654 -1.11 -5.38 23.33
CA ALA A 654 -2.00 -6.41 22.83
C ALA A 654 -2.94 -5.82 21.77
N VAL A 655 -3.29 -6.59 20.74
CA VAL A 655 -4.15 -6.11 19.64
C VAL A 655 -5.44 -6.93 19.61
N ALA A 656 -6.59 -6.27 19.69
CA ALA A 656 -7.89 -6.96 19.75
C ALA A 656 -8.47 -7.21 18.35
N TYR A 657 -8.02 -8.28 17.67
CA TYR A 657 -8.53 -8.65 16.34
C TYR A 657 -9.99 -9.15 16.36
N LEU A 658 -10.70 -9.04 15.23
CA LEU A 658 -12.07 -9.55 15.09
C LEU A 658 -12.09 -11.08 15.19
N LEU A 659 -12.91 -11.61 16.10
CA LEU A 659 -13.15 -13.03 16.22
C LEU A 659 -14.21 -13.50 15.22
N GLY A 660 -14.08 -14.74 14.72
CA GLY A 660 -15.09 -15.34 13.84
C GLY A 660 -16.44 -15.61 14.53
N SER A 661 -16.44 -15.73 15.86
CA SER A 661 -17.62 -15.94 16.70
C SER A 661 -17.36 -15.48 18.14
N ALA A 662 -18.39 -15.10 18.88
CA ALA A 662 -18.27 -14.82 20.32
C ALA A 662 -17.84 -16.08 21.11
N PRO A 663 -16.78 -16.01 21.93
CA PRO A 663 -16.49 -17.01 22.96
C PRO A 663 -17.69 -17.17 23.91
N SER A 664 -18.22 -18.38 23.99
CA SER A 664 -19.39 -18.71 24.81
C SER A 664 -19.39 -20.21 25.16
N PRO A 665 -19.73 -20.60 26.40
CA PRO A 665 -19.97 -19.72 27.56
C PRO A 665 -18.68 -19.03 28.04
N ILE A 666 -18.80 -18.01 28.90
CA ILE A 666 -17.66 -17.47 29.66
C ILE A 666 -17.47 -18.41 30.85
N ASP A 667 -16.40 -19.19 30.85
CA ASP A 667 -16.17 -20.31 31.79
C ASP A 667 -14.70 -20.46 32.23
N GLY A 668 -13.79 -19.60 31.76
CA GLY A 668 -12.38 -19.66 32.13
C GLY A 668 -11.55 -20.63 31.30
N ASP A 669 -12.04 -21.16 30.17
CA ASP A 669 -11.27 -22.01 29.27
C ASP A 669 -10.68 -21.24 28.07
N CYS A 670 -9.36 -21.05 28.06
CA CYS A 670 -8.61 -20.36 27.00
C CYS A 670 -8.28 -21.22 25.77
N SER A 671 -8.64 -22.50 25.78
CA SER A 671 -8.38 -23.45 24.69
C SER A 671 -9.43 -23.42 23.57
N LYS A 672 -10.52 -22.66 23.75
CA LYS A 672 -11.62 -22.58 22.78
C LYS A 672 -11.15 -22.10 21.40
N SER A 673 -11.66 -22.76 20.37
CA SER A 673 -11.46 -22.36 18.97
C SER A 673 -12.07 -20.99 18.62
N ALA A 674 -12.96 -20.45 19.45
CA ALA A 674 -13.49 -19.09 19.28
C ALA A 674 -12.39 -18.01 19.38
N TYR A 675 -11.26 -18.31 20.03
CA TYR A 675 -10.07 -17.44 20.07
C TYR A 675 -9.11 -17.66 18.90
N THR A 676 -9.44 -18.48 17.90
CA THR A 676 -8.64 -18.59 16.68
C THR A 676 -8.64 -17.24 15.94
N GLY A 677 -7.45 -16.68 15.72
CA GLY A 677 -7.27 -15.34 15.12
C GLY A 677 -7.31 -14.18 16.11
N ALA A 678 -7.49 -14.45 17.42
CA ALA A 678 -7.32 -13.45 18.47
C ALA A 678 -5.87 -12.94 18.53
N GLY A 679 -5.67 -11.71 18.98
CA GLY A 679 -4.33 -11.24 19.34
C GLY A 679 -3.86 -11.96 20.59
N ALA A 680 -2.56 -12.01 20.79
CA ALA A 680 -1.95 -12.72 21.91
C ALA A 680 -1.05 -11.78 22.71
N PHE A 681 -0.93 -12.06 23.99
CA PHE A 681 -0.02 -11.39 24.89
C PHE A 681 0.59 -12.39 25.88
N SER A 682 1.83 -12.15 26.33
CA SER A 682 2.48 -13.03 27.31
C SER A 682 3.63 -12.36 28.05
N ASP A 683 3.87 -12.83 29.27
CA ASP A 683 5.05 -12.60 30.10
C ASP A 683 5.40 -13.91 30.85
N THR A 684 6.39 -13.86 31.72
CA THR A 684 6.83 -14.98 32.55
C THR A 684 5.68 -15.44 33.46
N GLY A 685 5.16 -16.65 33.22
CA GLY A 685 4.11 -17.25 34.04
C GLY A 685 2.69 -16.78 33.72
N ILE A 686 2.50 -15.94 32.70
CA ILE A 686 1.17 -15.48 32.28
C ILE A 686 1.11 -15.29 30.78
N SER A 687 0.03 -15.73 30.15
CA SER A 687 -0.24 -15.49 28.75
C SER A 687 -1.72 -15.23 28.55
N GLY A 688 -2.11 -14.79 27.36
CA GLY A 688 -3.51 -14.55 27.09
C GLY A 688 -3.79 -14.25 25.64
N LYS A 689 -5.08 -14.22 25.34
CA LYS A 689 -5.65 -13.93 24.03
C LYS A 689 -6.69 -12.83 24.18
N VAL A 690 -6.74 -11.92 23.22
CA VAL A 690 -7.74 -10.86 23.16
C VAL A 690 -8.30 -10.72 21.75
N GLY A 691 -9.61 -10.62 21.63
CA GLY A 691 -10.26 -10.30 20.38
C GLY A 691 -11.63 -9.67 20.59
N ILE A 692 -12.20 -9.12 19.53
CA ILE A 692 -13.47 -8.41 19.58
C ILE A 692 -14.56 -9.16 18.79
N TYR A 693 -15.79 -9.08 19.28
CA TYR A 693 -16.98 -9.55 18.55
C TYR A 693 -18.21 -8.76 18.98
N GLY A 694 -18.87 -8.11 18.02
CA GLY A 694 -19.98 -7.19 18.30
C GLY A 694 -19.50 -5.94 19.05
N LEU A 695 -20.04 -5.69 20.25
CA LEU A 695 -19.71 -4.55 21.11
C LEU A 695 -18.78 -4.89 22.28
N TYR A 696 -18.17 -6.08 22.25
CA TYR A 696 -17.40 -6.60 23.38
C TYR A 696 -16.02 -7.08 22.94
N ALA A 697 -15.03 -6.81 23.79
CA ALA A 697 -13.76 -7.52 23.78
C ALA A 697 -13.88 -8.76 24.67
N TYR A 698 -13.28 -9.84 24.21
CA TYR A 698 -13.16 -11.10 24.90
C TYR A 698 -11.68 -11.33 25.19
N ILE A 699 -11.35 -11.48 26.46
CA ILE A 699 -9.97 -11.62 26.93
C ILE A 699 -9.89 -12.93 27.69
N CYS A 700 -8.96 -13.81 27.32
CA CYS A 700 -8.67 -15.00 28.11
C CYS A 700 -7.23 -14.93 28.59
N VAL A 701 -7.01 -15.26 29.85
CA VAL A 701 -5.75 -15.18 30.56
C VAL A 701 -5.43 -16.57 31.07
N ASP A 702 -4.28 -17.09 30.72
CA ASP A 702 -3.73 -18.38 31.11
C ASP A 702 -2.48 -18.16 31.98
N VAL A 703 -2.53 -18.57 33.24
CA VAL A 703 -1.57 -18.23 34.29
C VAL A 703 -0.73 -19.46 34.63
N THR A 704 0.12 -19.87 33.69
CA THR A 704 1.07 -20.99 33.85
C THR A 704 2.01 -20.89 35.06
N GLY A 705 2.17 -19.69 35.63
CA GLY A 705 2.96 -19.46 36.85
C GLY A 705 2.23 -19.84 38.14
N ASP A 706 0.93 -20.05 38.08
CA ASP A 706 0.11 -20.55 39.18
C ASP A 706 -0.36 -21.97 38.86
N THR A 707 0.21 -22.94 39.58
CA THR A 707 -0.05 -24.38 39.38
C THR A 707 -0.82 -24.99 40.55
N SER A 708 -1.47 -24.12 41.34
CA SER A 708 -2.27 -24.44 42.52
C SER A 708 -3.73 -24.11 42.26
N ASP A 709 -4.63 -24.82 42.94
CA ASP A 709 -6.05 -24.48 42.98
C ASP A 709 -6.42 -24.08 44.41
N ASP A 710 -6.38 -22.77 44.70
CA ASP A 710 -6.78 -22.20 45.98
C ASP A 710 -8.22 -21.65 45.94
N GLY A 711 -8.99 -22.01 44.92
CA GLY A 711 -10.37 -21.59 44.74
C GLY A 711 -10.51 -20.07 44.70
N SER A 712 -11.46 -19.52 45.47
CA SER A 712 -11.72 -18.07 45.43
C SER A 712 -10.60 -17.20 46.03
N ALA A 713 -9.52 -17.79 46.53
CA ALA A 713 -8.34 -17.05 46.97
C ALA A 713 -7.44 -16.65 45.79
N ASP A 714 -7.49 -17.40 44.68
CA ASP A 714 -6.83 -17.03 43.43
C ASP A 714 -7.69 -16.04 42.65
N GLU A 715 -7.05 -14.98 42.19
CA GLU A 715 -7.70 -13.82 41.59
C GLU A 715 -7.04 -13.43 40.26
N GLY A 716 -7.84 -13.17 39.23
CA GLY A 716 -7.42 -12.58 37.96
C GLY A 716 -8.15 -11.27 37.68
N ALA A 717 -7.41 -10.24 37.27
CA ALA A 717 -7.96 -8.93 36.95
C ALA A 717 -7.39 -8.34 35.65
N VAL A 718 -8.25 -7.62 34.92
CA VAL A 718 -7.90 -6.80 33.76
C VAL A 718 -8.18 -5.33 34.05
N TYR A 719 -7.31 -4.45 33.55
CA TYR A 719 -7.33 -3.01 33.81
C TYR A 719 -7.29 -2.24 32.50
N PHE A 720 -8.03 -1.14 32.42
CA PHE A 720 -8.09 -0.28 31.24
C PHE A 720 -7.94 1.19 31.64
N ASP A 721 -7.07 1.93 30.96
CA ASP A 721 -7.01 3.40 30.95
C ASP A 721 -7.64 3.86 29.63
N GLN A 722 -8.85 4.40 29.72
CA GLN A 722 -9.70 4.68 28.55
C GLN A 722 -9.17 5.81 27.68
N LEU A 723 -8.48 6.78 28.28
CA LEU A 723 -7.90 7.93 27.58
C LEU A 723 -6.43 7.69 27.18
N ASN A 724 -5.82 6.62 27.73
CA ASN A 724 -4.41 6.30 27.62
C ASN A 724 -3.52 7.50 28.01
N ASP A 725 -3.90 8.19 29.09
CA ASP A 725 -3.23 9.40 29.56
C ASP A 725 -2.29 9.16 30.76
N GLY A 726 -2.27 7.92 31.27
CA GLY A 726 -1.35 7.43 32.28
C GLY A 726 -1.72 7.88 33.70
N GLY A 727 -0.71 8.23 34.50
CA GLY A 727 -0.90 8.67 35.89
C GLY A 727 -0.37 7.69 36.94
N ASP A 728 -0.18 8.20 38.16
CA ASP A 728 0.41 7.44 39.28
C ASP A 728 -0.65 6.85 40.23
N ALA A 729 -1.94 7.05 39.93
CA ALA A 729 -3.09 6.57 40.69
C ALA A 729 -4.31 6.38 39.75
N PRO A 730 -5.31 5.53 40.11
CA PRO A 730 -6.48 5.32 39.27
C PRO A 730 -7.33 6.58 39.11
N GLN A 731 -7.54 6.99 37.87
CA GLN A 731 -8.30 8.15 37.40
C GLN A 731 -9.77 7.79 37.10
N THR A 732 -10.61 8.81 36.87
CA THR A 732 -12.06 8.61 36.69
C THR A 732 -12.46 7.86 35.42
N ASP A 733 -11.58 7.84 34.43
CA ASP A 733 -11.73 7.11 33.18
C ASP A 733 -11.16 5.69 33.27
N ASP A 734 -10.30 5.39 34.25
CA ASP A 734 -9.77 4.03 34.44
C ASP A 734 -10.85 3.04 34.88
N ARG A 735 -10.72 1.79 34.41
CA ARG A 735 -11.60 0.66 34.72
C ARG A 735 -10.80 -0.56 35.16
N ARG A 736 -11.36 -1.32 36.10
CA ARG A 736 -10.82 -2.62 36.56
C ARG A 736 -11.94 -3.64 36.62
N PHE A 737 -11.68 -4.85 36.14
CA PHE A 737 -12.59 -5.98 36.20
C PHE A 737 -11.87 -7.20 36.78
N ASN A 738 -12.50 -7.82 37.77
CA ASN A 738 -11.89 -8.88 38.56
C ASN A 738 -12.76 -10.15 38.59
N ALA A 739 -12.12 -11.31 38.51
CA ALA A 739 -12.70 -12.65 38.63
C ALA A 739 -11.88 -13.52 39.59
N THR A 740 -12.54 -14.41 40.32
CA THR A 740 -11.88 -15.39 41.22
C THR A 740 -12.01 -16.80 40.66
N SER A 741 -11.05 -17.68 40.95
CA SER A 741 -11.13 -19.06 40.47
C SER A 741 -12.38 -19.79 41.01
N GLY A 742 -12.97 -20.63 40.15
CA GLY A 742 -14.20 -21.38 40.43
C GLY A 742 -15.49 -20.54 40.44
N SER A 743 -15.46 -19.29 39.99
CA SER A 743 -16.60 -18.36 40.00
C SER A 743 -16.89 -17.82 38.60
N THR A 744 -18.16 -17.46 38.35
CA THR A 744 -18.62 -16.72 37.15
C THR A 744 -19.02 -15.27 37.48
N SER A 745 -18.63 -14.79 38.66
CA SER A 745 -18.92 -13.43 39.12
C SER A 745 -17.80 -12.49 38.72
N ILE A 746 -18.20 -11.28 38.29
CA ILE A 746 -17.29 -10.17 37.98
C ILE A 746 -17.45 -9.06 39.01
N VAL A 747 -16.33 -8.50 39.48
CA VAL A 747 -16.31 -7.27 40.29
C VAL A 747 -15.75 -6.14 39.43
N ALA A 748 -16.58 -5.14 39.14
CA ALA A 748 -16.20 -3.96 38.36
C ALA A 748 -15.85 -2.77 39.28
N SER A 749 -14.80 -2.04 38.95
CA SER A 749 -14.34 -0.84 39.66
C SER A 749 -13.89 0.25 38.68
N MET A 750 -13.93 1.51 39.12
CA MET A 750 -13.40 2.67 38.42
C MET A 750 -12.50 3.47 39.36
N GLY A 751 -11.59 4.28 38.83
CA GLY A 751 -10.78 5.17 39.66
C GLY A 751 -11.58 6.39 40.13
N ASP A 752 -11.15 6.98 41.25
CA ASP A 752 -11.69 8.24 41.78
C ASP A 752 -10.66 9.40 41.77
N GLY A 753 -9.51 9.18 41.13
CA GLY A 753 -8.32 10.05 41.17
C GLY A 753 -7.35 9.70 42.30
N SER A 754 -7.64 8.68 43.12
CA SER A 754 -6.78 8.23 44.21
C SER A 754 -6.77 6.72 44.42
N THR A 755 -7.90 6.04 44.23
CA THR A 755 -8.04 4.60 44.46
C THR A 755 -9.16 4.01 43.59
N TRP A 756 -9.32 2.68 43.66
CA TRP A 756 -10.40 1.96 43.02
C TRP A 756 -11.67 1.98 43.88
N VAL A 757 -12.79 2.40 43.29
CA VAL A 757 -14.11 2.37 43.90
C VAL A 757 -15.06 1.52 43.06
N GLY A 758 -16.10 0.95 43.69
CA GLY A 758 -17.05 0.09 43.00
C GLY A 758 -17.73 0.81 41.83
N CYS A 759 -17.82 0.13 40.69
CA CYS A 759 -18.40 0.67 39.47
C CYS A 759 -19.65 -0.11 39.08
N THR A 760 -20.74 0.62 38.83
CA THR A 760 -22.03 0.06 38.44
C THR A 760 -22.59 0.83 37.25
N SER A 761 -23.70 0.38 36.68
CA SER A 761 -24.37 1.15 35.60
C SER A 761 -24.85 2.52 36.12
N PRO A 762 -24.66 3.62 35.36
CA PRO A 762 -24.21 3.68 33.96
C PRO A 762 -22.68 3.74 33.74
N GLU A 763 -21.86 3.85 34.79
CA GLU A 763 -20.41 4.04 34.68
C GLU A 763 -19.65 2.80 34.20
N CYS A 764 -20.15 1.60 34.53
CA CYS A 764 -19.71 0.31 33.97
C CYS A 764 -20.90 -0.49 33.44
N ASP A 765 -20.68 -1.23 32.36
CA ASP A 765 -21.74 -2.03 31.75
C ASP A 765 -22.14 -3.25 32.59
N SER A 766 -23.45 -3.42 32.83
CA SER A 766 -23.99 -4.53 33.63
C SER A 766 -23.98 -5.89 32.92
N ALA A 767 -23.71 -5.94 31.61
CA ALA A 767 -23.62 -7.13 30.78
C ALA A 767 -22.17 -7.59 30.52
N ASN A 768 -21.20 -6.94 31.17
CA ASN A 768 -19.86 -7.48 31.34
C ASN A 768 -19.92 -8.80 32.13
N GLY A 769 -19.00 -9.71 31.83
CA GLY A 769 -18.95 -11.02 32.47
C GLY A 769 -17.53 -11.49 32.63
N ALA A 770 -17.29 -12.35 33.62
CA ALA A 770 -16.01 -12.99 33.80
C ALA A 770 -16.16 -14.36 34.46
N ALA A 771 -15.20 -15.25 34.24
CA ALA A 771 -15.12 -16.53 34.93
C ALA A 771 -13.66 -16.91 35.19
N GLY A 772 -13.41 -17.54 36.33
CA GLY A 772 -12.11 -18.15 36.65
C GLY A 772 -12.25 -19.65 36.80
N ALA A 773 -11.27 -20.41 36.30
CA ALA A 773 -11.23 -21.86 36.40
C ALA A 773 -9.79 -22.38 36.50
N TYR A 774 -9.61 -23.42 37.31
CA TYR A 774 -8.40 -24.22 37.31
C TYR A 774 -8.58 -25.42 36.38
N ALA A 775 -7.89 -25.45 35.24
CA ALA A 775 -8.03 -26.49 34.23
C ALA A 775 -6.76 -26.63 33.40
N GLY A 776 -6.21 -27.84 33.29
CA GLY A 776 -4.98 -28.09 32.53
C GLY A 776 -3.70 -28.16 33.37
N GLY A 777 -3.78 -27.78 34.66
CA GLY A 777 -2.63 -27.75 35.58
C GLY A 777 -2.23 -26.33 36.00
N ASP A 778 -2.99 -25.34 35.56
CA ASP A 778 -2.80 -23.91 35.71
C ASP A 778 -4.14 -23.17 35.88
N GLN A 779 -4.08 -21.94 36.40
CA GLN A 779 -5.23 -21.05 36.54
C GLN A 779 -5.53 -20.31 35.23
N ALA A 780 -6.82 -20.14 34.93
CA ALA A 780 -7.27 -19.37 33.78
C ALA A 780 -8.47 -18.47 34.12
N TYR A 781 -8.50 -17.29 33.48
CA TYR A 781 -9.54 -16.27 33.66
C TYR A 781 -10.02 -15.76 32.32
N GLU A 782 -11.34 -15.73 32.12
CA GLU A 782 -11.97 -15.28 30.89
C GLU A 782 -12.90 -14.10 31.16
N PHE A 783 -12.80 -13.04 30.35
CA PHE A 783 -13.54 -11.80 30.50
C PHE A 783 -14.26 -11.45 29.21
N LYS A 784 -15.44 -10.85 29.35
CA LYS A 784 -16.22 -10.21 28.30
C LYS A 784 -16.51 -8.79 28.73
N ILE A 785 -15.88 -7.80 28.09
CA ILE A 785 -15.92 -6.38 28.49
C ILE A 785 -16.43 -5.53 27.33
N ARG A 786 -17.38 -4.63 27.59
CA ARG A 786 -17.95 -3.73 26.57
C ARG A 786 -16.93 -2.67 26.13
N PHE A 787 -16.99 -2.29 24.86
CA PHE A 787 -16.10 -1.28 24.28
C PHE A 787 -16.10 0.06 25.02
N ALA A 788 -17.27 0.54 25.43
CA ALA A 788 -17.38 1.78 26.22
C ALA A 788 -16.60 1.73 27.55
N ASP A 789 -16.36 0.53 28.11
CA ASP A 789 -15.57 0.35 29.33
C ASP A 789 -14.06 0.24 29.05
N ILE A 790 -13.65 0.03 27.80
CA ILE A 790 -12.24 -0.10 27.39
C ILE A 790 -11.74 1.20 26.76
N TRP A 791 -12.49 1.75 25.80
CA TRP A 791 -12.08 2.89 24.97
C TRP A 791 -12.94 4.14 25.21
N GLY A 792 -13.82 4.14 26.22
CA GLY A 792 -14.73 5.24 26.51
C GLY A 792 -15.85 5.44 25.47
N THR A 793 -15.92 4.61 24.43
CA THR A 793 -16.93 4.66 23.35
C THR A 793 -17.25 3.27 22.80
N ASP A 794 -18.49 3.06 22.33
CA ASP A 794 -18.89 1.85 21.59
C ASP A 794 -18.55 1.90 20.09
N SER A 795 -18.03 3.03 19.62
CA SER A 795 -17.59 3.23 18.24
C SER A 795 -16.18 3.80 18.24
N PRO A 796 -15.20 3.03 18.75
CA PRO A 796 -13.82 3.46 18.77
C PRO A 796 -13.30 3.66 17.33
N SER A 797 -12.40 4.63 17.15
CA SER A 797 -11.76 4.83 15.85
C SER A 797 -10.77 3.71 15.56
N ASP A 798 -10.48 3.49 14.27
CA ASP A 798 -9.36 2.65 13.85
C ASP A 798 -8.08 3.10 14.59
N ASN A 799 -7.34 2.15 15.16
CA ASN A 799 -6.15 2.38 15.99
C ASN A 799 -6.39 3.20 17.27
N GLN A 800 -7.61 3.20 17.81
CA GLN A 800 -7.82 3.72 19.15
C GLN A 800 -7.12 2.80 20.17
N GLU A 801 -6.30 3.40 21.01
CA GLU A 801 -5.57 2.73 22.08
C GLU A 801 -6.26 2.97 23.42
N ALA A 802 -6.18 1.98 24.31
CA ALA A 802 -6.44 2.13 25.74
C ALA A 802 -5.22 1.59 26.49
N GLY A 803 -4.86 2.18 27.63
CA GLY A 803 -3.85 1.54 28.50
C GLY A 803 -4.40 0.21 29.01
N PHE A 804 -3.57 -0.82 29.11
CA PHE A 804 -4.02 -2.19 29.40
C PHE A 804 -2.98 -2.98 30.20
N THR A 805 -3.43 -3.63 31.27
CA THR A 805 -2.60 -4.59 32.01
C THR A 805 -3.46 -5.72 32.58
N VAL A 806 -2.82 -6.85 32.84
CA VAL A 806 -3.41 -8.03 33.45
C VAL A 806 -2.64 -8.39 34.71
N ARG A 807 -3.36 -8.77 35.76
CA ARG A 807 -2.79 -9.20 37.04
C ARG A 807 -3.45 -10.49 37.50
N ALA A 808 -2.65 -11.47 37.87
CA ALA A 808 -3.08 -12.70 38.54
C ALA A 808 -2.41 -12.80 39.92
N PHE A 809 -3.14 -13.27 40.90
CA PHE A 809 -2.66 -13.51 42.26
C PHE A 809 -2.81 -14.98 42.61
N ASP A 810 -1.67 -15.58 42.96
CA ASP A 810 -1.52 -16.96 43.44
C ASP A 810 -1.44 -16.93 44.97
N SER A 811 -2.42 -17.54 45.63
CA SER A 811 -2.52 -17.55 47.09
C SER A 811 -1.53 -18.51 47.76
N THR A 812 -1.10 -19.58 47.10
CA THR A 812 -0.16 -20.57 47.64
C THR A 812 1.24 -19.97 47.79
N GLY A 813 1.63 -19.07 46.88
CA GLY A 813 2.92 -18.39 46.87
C GLY A 813 2.95 -16.97 47.47
N ASP A 814 1.79 -16.35 47.71
CA ASP A 814 1.64 -14.90 47.91
C ASP A 814 2.32 -14.11 46.76
N THR A 815 2.09 -14.60 45.55
CA THR A 815 2.79 -14.17 44.33
C THR A 815 1.83 -13.43 43.42
N THR A 816 2.26 -12.28 42.93
CA THR A 816 1.52 -11.53 41.90
C THR A 816 2.25 -11.69 40.57
N ILE A 817 1.53 -12.15 39.56
CA ILE A 817 2.00 -12.33 38.19
C ILE A 817 1.28 -11.30 37.33
N THR A 818 2.01 -10.52 36.56
CA THR A 818 1.42 -9.43 35.75
C THR A 818 1.88 -9.50 34.31
N TRP A 819 1.04 -9.00 33.41
CA TRP A 819 1.42 -8.65 32.05
C TRP A 819 1.07 -7.18 31.80
N GLY A 820 1.97 -6.43 31.15
CA GLY A 820 1.76 -5.03 30.77
C GLY A 820 2.18 -4.00 31.80
N SER A 821 2.24 -4.31 33.10
CA SER A 821 2.75 -3.36 34.10
C SER A 821 4.27 -3.45 34.27
N THR A 822 4.96 -2.32 34.20
CA THR A 822 6.41 -2.19 34.44
C THR A 822 6.80 -2.01 35.91
N ALA A 823 5.83 -1.92 36.83
CA ALA A 823 6.05 -1.78 38.27
C ALA A 823 5.15 -2.71 39.12
N PRO A 824 5.24 -4.05 38.93
CA PRO A 824 4.57 -4.99 39.83
C PRO A 824 5.18 -4.89 41.24
N PRO A 825 4.39 -4.99 42.32
CA PRO A 825 2.98 -5.41 42.40
C PRO A 825 1.97 -4.26 42.50
N THR A 826 2.23 -3.10 41.87
CA THR A 826 1.35 -1.92 41.98
C THR A 826 0.72 -1.53 40.65
N ASP A 827 -0.24 -2.33 40.21
CA ASP A 827 -1.21 -2.08 39.13
C ASP A 827 -2.23 -0.96 39.47
N VAL A 828 -1.76 0.08 40.17
CA VAL A 828 -2.48 1.32 40.52
C VAL A 828 -1.93 2.55 39.79
N ALA A 829 -0.85 2.40 39.04
CA ALA A 829 -0.24 3.47 38.26
C ALA A 829 -0.43 3.21 36.76
N PRO A 830 -1.48 3.77 36.12
CA PRO A 830 -1.70 3.63 34.68
C PRO A 830 -0.49 4.04 33.83
N SER A 831 0.37 4.94 34.33
CA SER A 831 1.65 5.29 33.70
C SER A 831 2.61 4.12 33.47
N THR A 832 2.34 2.97 34.09
CA THR A 832 3.16 1.76 34.00
C THR A 832 2.58 0.68 33.11
N TRP A 833 1.34 0.83 32.64
CA TRP A 833 0.57 -0.20 31.94
C TRP A 833 0.95 -0.33 30.47
N GLY A 834 0.56 -1.47 29.88
CA GLY A 834 0.66 -1.75 28.46
C GLY A 834 -0.39 -1.01 27.65
N ASN A 835 -0.58 -1.38 26.39
CA ASN A 835 -1.65 -0.87 25.53
C ASN A 835 -2.54 -2.01 25.00
N LEU A 836 -3.80 -1.70 24.74
CA LEU A 836 -4.74 -2.51 23.99
C LEU A 836 -5.25 -1.73 22.77
N ASP A 837 -4.88 -2.22 21.59
CA ASP A 837 -5.15 -1.54 20.32
C ASP A 837 -6.34 -2.16 19.59
N ILE A 838 -7.13 -1.30 18.94
CA ILE A 838 -8.09 -1.72 17.91
C ILE A 838 -7.42 -1.68 16.54
N PRO A 839 -7.33 -2.80 15.81
CA PRO A 839 -6.64 -2.85 14.52
C PRO A 839 -7.33 -1.99 13.44
N GLU A 840 -6.55 -1.48 12.50
CA GLU A 840 -6.93 -0.46 11.50
C GLU A 840 -7.98 -0.86 10.45
N PHE A 841 -8.43 -2.11 10.46
CA PHE A 841 -9.46 -2.62 9.56
C PHE A 841 -10.58 -3.29 10.33
N GLN A 842 -11.31 -2.51 11.12
CA GLN A 842 -12.50 -2.97 11.81
C GLN A 842 -13.66 -2.07 11.41
N SER A 843 -14.36 -2.42 10.33
CA SER A 843 -15.74 -1.94 10.18
C SER A 843 -16.58 -2.62 11.26
N LEU A 844 -16.56 -2.02 12.45
CA LEU A 844 -17.44 -2.33 13.56
C LEU A 844 -18.86 -1.94 13.15
N ILE A 845 -19.54 -2.87 12.50
CA ILE A 845 -20.99 -2.83 12.38
C ILE A 845 -21.53 -3.10 13.77
N VAL A 846 -21.71 -2.04 14.56
CA VAL A 846 -22.57 -2.09 15.73
C VAL A 846 -24.01 -2.17 15.23
N PRO A 847 -24.74 -3.26 15.50
CA PRO A 847 -26.15 -3.32 15.20
C PRO A 847 -26.89 -2.53 16.28
N VAL A 848 -27.00 -1.20 16.12
CA VAL A 848 -28.00 -0.45 16.91
C VAL A 848 -29.36 -0.69 16.27
N ALA A 849 -29.99 -1.79 16.71
CA ALA A 849 -31.39 -2.04 16.44
C ALA A 849 -32.26 -1.04 17.23
N VAL A 850 -33.35 -0.63 16.56
CA VAL A 850 -34.56 0.00 17.10
C VAL A 850 -34.48 1.51 17.37
N VAL A 851 -34.95 2.33 16.41
CA VAL A 851 -36.29 2.96 16.38
C VAL A 851 -36.39 3.75 15.07
N GLY A 852 -37.32 3.37 14.18
CA GLY A 852 -37.57 4.13 12.95
C GLY A 852 -38.56 3.55 11.94
N VAL A 853 -39.22 2.41 12.23
CA VAL A 853 -40.22 1.80 11.35
C VAL A 853 -41.57 2.55 11.32
N ILE A 854 -41.72 3.68 12.00
CA ILE A 854 -43.03 4.37 12.09
C ILE A 854 -43.29 5.41 10.97
N TYR A 855 -42.33 5.75 10.10
CA TYR A 855 -42.60 6.79 9.08
C TYR A 855 -43.03 6.29 7.68
N LEU A 856 -42.87 5.00 7.36
CA LEU A 856 -43.20 4.46 6.00
C LEU A 856 -44.35 3.45 5.94
N VAL A 857 -44.99 3.12 7.07
CA VAL A 857 -46.29 2.40 7.09
C VAL A 857 -47.48 3.37 7.26
N GLY A 858 -47.24 4.63 7.64
CA GLY A 858 -48.27 5.67 7.77
C GLY A 858 -48.76 6.31 6.46
N ARG A 859 -48.05 6.12 5.33
CA ARG A 859 -48.43 6.73 4.04
C ARG A 859 -49.15 5.80 3.05
N ARG A 860 -49.31 4.52 3.37
CA ARG A 860 -50.09 3.55 2.57
C ARG A 860 -51.46 3.17 3.15
N ARG A 861 -51.90 3.78 4.27
CA ARG A 861 -53.25 3.59 4.85
C ARG A 861 -54.13 4.85 4.88
N ARG A 862 -53.86 5.84 4.02
CA ARG A 862 -54.81 6.93 3.72
C ARG A 862 -55.01 7.07 2.21
N ARG A 863 -55.66 6.07 1.61
CA ARG A 863 -56.33 6.08 0.29
C ARG A 863 -56.97 4.71 0.04
N ALA A 864 -57.82 4.26 0.97
CA ALA A 864 -58.83 3.21 0.78
C ALA A 864 -59.67 3.17 2.07
N ALA A 865 -61.00 3.20 1.91
CA ALA A 865 -62.04 3.55 2.88
C ALA A 865 -62.06 5.07 3.18
N ASP A 866 -63.05 5.85 2.75
CA ASP A 866 -64.45 5.53 2.45
C ASP A 866 -65.06 6.65 1.55
N PRO A 867 -66.30 6.48 1.02
CA PRO A 867 -66.75 6.85 -0.33
C PRO A 867 -66.78 8.33 -0.71
#